data_AF-A0A0H4QKE6-F1
#
_entry.id   AF-A0A0H4QKE6-F1
#
_cell.length_a   1.000
_cell.length_b   1.000
_cell.length_c   1.000
_cell.angle_alpha   90.00
_cell.angle_beta   90.00
_cell.angle_gamma   90.00
#
_symmetry.space_group_name_H-M   'P 1'
#
loop_
_entity.id
_entity.type
_entity.pdbx_description
1 polymer ?
#
loop_
_entity_poly.entity_id
_entity_poly.type
_entity_poly.pdbx_seq_one_letter_code
_entity_poly.pdbx_strand_id
1 'polypeptide(L)'
;MKYRISSIMLSVVAVVLAIFTWTTFNSQTSQAAKIPMSGTSGEDALITDANGESVNPNGPLYTWDHYTVSYNWQIPDGVHVNIGDTAEFELPEGLATLVDRNIPIYNEQNEQIAVFTIKAGESTGTMTATAQFDSNIENRKGTLTLHAKGISNPITSVDPKDWVMNKVGWISGRDPNNDNAPTEFTWNIAFNPDESSLTNVQVIDTLSPGQSYVPYSAYCPTGSYEGGKFIPDGGLLTPKVTVDGQKITFDFGDVDKAVNMQYVVKVDDPNAVPAKWTNNAQMVVAGVVTKEVGSAITWSGQGTGTGTAVGSVKLTKVDSEDNAILVPGATYDLLDATGDVIQSGLVTDSMGAINLSRLHSGDYSFVETSSPEGYTENLDPIPFKIYPGSTTQVQVTAQDTREVEDEDSTGSLMLIKEDAETKAPLPGAVYTLLDASGKTVTEDVTTDANGKIFLPDLESGSYTLVEKTAPEGYELDTTPIKIDITPGEVTKFTATDKVAIVDPGTGTLNLVKVDSDKDTTTLPGAVYTLKDSEGTVVKDDLTTDEKGIIDLQDLAPGTYTLVEKIAPEGYELDTTPITVTITANEATNVTAKDKAEVTPPVTEPEPTPEPQPEPGPEPGVTEPVKPGEPGTGGILEPTYPSTSMPGSTIKESLKTPSKGKYPQTGNTENTIATIIGIILAGFIVFMMYFRKHRKV
;
A
#
# COMPACT_ATOMS: atom_id res chain seq x y z
N MET A 1 -28.08 34.73 53.85
CA MET A 1 -26.98 34.95 52.88
C MET A 1 -25.64 34.34 53.31
N LYS A 2 -25.12 34.58 54.52
CA LYS A 2 -23.72 34.24 54.92
C LYS A 2 -23.24 32.79 54.64
N TYR A 3 -24.08 31.77 54.77
CA TYR A 3 -23.66 30.37 54.54
C TYR A 3 -23.36 29.99 53.07
N ARG A 4 -24.00 30.64 52.07
CA ARG A 4 -23.78 30.26 50.65
C ARG A 4 -22.39 30.66 50.13
N ILE A 5 -21.82 31.76 50.62
CA ILE A 5 -20.50 32.25 50.18
C ILE A 5 -19.37 31.32 50.65
N SER A 6 -19.47 30.78 51.86
CA SER A 6 -18.46 29.87 52.42
C SER A 6 -18.38 28.54 51.66
N SER A 7 -19.52 28.02 51.18
CA SER A 7 -19.57 26.81 50.36
C SER A 7 -18.90 27.04 48.99
N ILE A 8 -19.25 28.13 48.30
CA ILE A 8 -18.69 28.44 46.97
C ILE A 8 -17.17 28.66 47.06
N MET A 9 -16.69 29.39 48.08
CA MET A 9 -15.24 29.56 48.32
C MET A 9 -14.52 28.22 48.53
N LEU A 10 -15.09 27.30 49.32
CA LEU A 10 -14.47 26.00 49.55
C LEU A 10 -14.45 25.13 48.28
N SER A 11 -15.51 25.16 47.47
CA SER A 11 -15.56 24.48 46.18
C SER A 11 -14.55 25.04 45.18
N VAL A 12 -14.38 26.37 45.10
CA VAL A 12 -13.38 27.00 44.23
C VAL A 12 -11.96 26.64 44.68
N VAL A 13 -11.68 26.65 45.99
CA VAL A 13 -10.36 26.22 46.52
C VAL A 13 -10.10 24.74 46.23
N ALA A 14 -11.11 23.86 46.34
CA ALA A 14 -10.98 22.45 46.00
C ALA A 14 -10.72 22.21 44.50
N VAL A 15 -11.42 22.93 43.62
CA VAL A 15 -11.21 22.86 42.16
C VAL A 15 -9.83 23.40 41.77
N VAL A 16 -9.39 24.52 42.36
CA VAL A 16 -8.05 25.06 42.12
C VAL A 16 -6.96 24.10 42.62
N LEU A 17 -7.14 23.47 43.79
CA LEU A 17 -6.22 22.43 44.29
C LEU A 17 -6.18 21.20 43.39
N ALA A 18 -7.33 20.73 42.88
CA ALA A 18 -7.40 19.60 41.96
C ALA A 18 -6.67 19.89 40.63
N ILE A 19 -6.86 21.09 40.07
CA ILE A 19 -6.13 21.57 38.89
C ILE A 19 -4.64 21.69 39.20
N PHE A 20 -4.26 22.16 40.40
CA PHE A 20 -2.87 22.20 40.85
C PHE A 20 -2.26 20.78 40.87
N THR A 21 -2.91 19.81 41.51
CA THR A 21 -2.40 18.42 41.54
C THR A 21 -2.33 17.77 40.17
N TRP A 22 -3.19 18.12 39.21
CA TRP A 22 -3.11 17.60 37.84
C TRP A 22 -1.98 18.26 37.04
N THR A 23 -1.68 19.54 37.30
CA THR A 23 -0.66 20.30 36.58
C THR A 23 0.74 20.18 37.17
N THR A 24 0.91 19.99 38.49
CA THR A 24 2.23 19.85 39.11
C THR A 24 2.80 18.43 39.11
N PHE A 25 2.04 17.43 38.65
CA PHE A 25 2.53 16.05 38.46
C PHE A 25 2.78 15.65 37.00
N ASN A 26 2.35 16.47 36.03
CA ASN A 26 2.67 16.27 34.61
C ASN A 26 3.92 17.05 34.14
N SER A 27 4.72 17.54 35.09
CA SER A 27 6.16 17.75 34.87
C SER A 27 6.86 16.40 34.70
N GLN A 28 6.64 15.76 33.55
CA GLN A 28 7.52 14.72 33.04
C GLN A 28 8.91 15.36 32.87
N THR A 29 9.75 15.25 33.90
CA THR A 29 11.19 15.36 33.72
C THR A 29 11.56 14.24 32.78
N SER A 30 11.83 14.57 31.51
CA SER A 30 12.24 13.60 30.50
C SER A 30 13.56 12.98 30.97
N GLN A 31 13.44 11.82 31.63
CA GLN A 31 14.60 11.03 32.02
C GLN A 31 15.26 10.56 30.72
N ALA A 32 16.57 10.78 30.62
CA ALA A 32 17.39 10.25 29.55
C ALA A 32 17.02 8.79 29.25
N ALA A 33 16.69 8.49 28.00
CA ALA A 33 16.45 7.11 27.60
C ALA A 33 17.79 6.35 27.63
N LYS A 34 17.75 5.07 28.01
CA LYS A 34 18.93 4.21 27.88
C LYS A 34 19.12 3.84 26.42
N ILE A 35 20.25 4.25 25.85
CA ILE A 35 20.71 3.82 24.53
C ILE A 35 21.15 2.35 24.66
N PRO A 36 20.54 1.39 23.94
CA PRO A 36 21.06 0.04 23.87
C PRO A 36 22.42 0.06 23.16
N MET A 37 23.45 -0.50 23.81
CA MET A 37 24.81 -0.57 23.29
C MET A 37 25.44 -1.93 23.57
N SER A 38 26.47 -2.27 22.79
CA SER A 38 27.37 -3.40 23.04
C SER A 38 28.82 -2.92 22.99
N GLY A 39 29.76 -3.69 23.54
CA GLY A 39 31.16 -3.29 23.62
C GLY A 39 31.44 -2.27 24.73
N THR A 40 30.69 -2.32 25.84
CA THR A 40 30.77 -1.35 26.96
C THR A 40 30.95 -1.97 28.34
N SER A 41 30.91 -3.30 28.47
CA SER A 41 31.12 -4.01 29.74
C SER A 41 32.59 -4.14 30.10
N GLY A 42 32.88 -4.50 31.36
CA GLY A 42 34.25 -4.78 31.81
C GLY A 42 34.90 -5.98 31.11
N GLU A 43 34.11 -6.89 30.50
CA GLU A 43 34.61 -8.01 29.69
C GLU A 43 34.92 -7.61 28.24
N ASP A 44 34.27 -6.57 27.71
CA ASP A 44 34.51 -6.02 26.36
C ASP A 44 35.83 -5.21 26.26
N ALA A 45 36.43 -4.85 27.41
CA ALA A 45 37.49 -3.86 27.50
C ALA A 45 38.89 -4.45 27.23
N LEU A 46 39.61 -3.87 26.27
CA LEU A 46 41.03 -4.11 26.07
C LEU A 46 41.85 -3.28 27.08
N ILE A 47 42.62 -3.96 27.93
CA ILE A 47 43.56 -3.33 28.87
C ILE A 47 44.98 -3.42 28.31
N THR A 48 45.69 -2.29 28.28
CA THR A 48 47.14 -2.25 28.04
C THR A 48 47.87 -1.58 29.20
N ASP A 49 49.14 -1.98 29.41
CA ASP A 49 50.02 -1.40 30.42
C ASP A 49 50.64 -0.06 29.97
N ALA A 50 51.56 0.49 30.77
CA ALA A 50 52.29 1.70 30.41
C ALA A 50 53.25 1.51 29.21
N ASN A 51 53.56 0.28 28.79
CA ASN A 51 54.31 -0.03 27.58
C ASN A 51 53.45 -0.12 26.32
N GLY A 52 52.15 -0.41 26.48
CA GLY A 52 51.22 -0.70 25.39
C GLY A 52 51.04 -2.20 25.15
N GLU A 53 51.58 -3.06 26.02
CA GLU A 53 51.40 -4.50 25.98
C GLU A 53 50.04 -4.88 26.60
N SER A 54 49.38 -5.90 26.03
CA SER A 54 48.05 -6.33 26.49
C SER A 54 48.15 -7.04 27.85
N VAL A 55 47.32 -6.63 28.79
CA VAL A 55 47.27 -7.18 30.16
C VAL A 55 46.10 -8.14 30.28
N ASN A 56 46.27 -9.25 30.99
CA ASN A 56 45.17 -10.15 31.33
C ASN A 56 44.21 -9.45 32.32
N PRO A 57 42.93 -9.19 31.97
CA PRO A 57 41.99 -8.53 32.88
C PRO A 57 41.68 -9.35 34.14
N ASN A 58 41.87 -10.68 34.09
CA ASN A 58 41.70 -11.58 35.23
C ASN A 58 43.00 -11.76 36.04
N GLY A 59 44.01 -10.91 35.80
CA GLY A 59 45.26 -10.87 36.56
C GLY A 59 45.21 -9.85 37.71
N PRO A 60 46.19 -9.86 38.63
CA PRO A 60 46.30 -8.82 39.66
C PRO A 60 46.73 -7.49 39.02
N LEU A 61 45.80 -6.51 38.99
CA LEU A 61 46.05 -5.17 38.46
C LEU A 61 46.48 -4.24 39.60
N TYR A 62 47.76 -3.84 39.64
CA TYR A 62 48.38 -3.29 40.86
C TYR A 62 48.22 -1.78 41.04
N THR A 63 48.16 -1.33 42.30
CA THR A 63 48.02 0.08 42.71
C THR A 63 49.14 1.02 42.22
N TRP A 64 50.32 0.48 41.92
CA TRP A 64 51.47 1.23 41.42
C TRP A 64 51.46 1.41 39.90
N ASP A 65 50.78 0.54 39.17
CA ASP A 65 50.80 0.52 37.71
C ASP A 65 49.84 1.54 37.10
N HIS A 66 49.99 1.77 35.79
CA HIS A 66 49.15 2.66 34.99
C HIS A 66 48.65 1.87 33.78
N TYR A 67 47.34 1.88 33.54
CA TYR A 67 46.71 1.13 32.47
C TYR A 67 45.92 2.06 31.54
N THR A 68 45.85 1.73 30.25
CA THR A 68 44.86 2.29 29.34
C THR A 68 43.77 1.25 29.10
N VAL A 69 42.52 1.64 29.32
CA VAL A 69 41.33 0.84 29.07
C VAL A 69 40.70 1.33 27.77
N SER A 70 40.39 0.41 26.86
CA SER A 70 39.88 0.71 25.52
C SER A 70 38.66 -0.14 25.17
N TYR A 71 37.59 0.51 24.74
CA TYR A 71 36.33 -0.13 24.31
C TYR A 71 36.12 0.06 22.80
N ASN A 72 35.49 -0.93 22.16
CA ASN A 72 35.00 -0.85 20.78
C ASN A 72 33.47 -0.98 20.81
N TRP A 73 32.79 0.15 21.01
CA TRP A 73 31.36 0.19 21.28
C TRP A 73 30.52 0.24 19.99
N GLN A 74 29.27 -0.24 20.06
CA GLN A 74 28.30 -0.18 18.95
C GLN A 74 26.90 0.19 19.45
N ILE A 75 26.11 0.86 18.61
CA ILE A 75 24.68 1.15 18.82
C ILE A 75 23.90 0.41 17.70
N PRO A 76 22.92 -0.45 18.01
CA PRO A 76 22.13 -1.14 16.99
C PRO A 76 21.42 -0.17 16.03
N ASP A 77 21.22 -0.63 14.80
CA ASP A 77 20.55 0.14 13.76
C ASP A 77 19.09 0.47 14.08
N GLY A 78 18.58 1.58 13.53
CA GLY A 78 17.20 2.04 13.71
C GLY A 78 16.88 2.62 15.09
N VAL A 79 17.71 2.37 16.11
CA VAL A 79 17.61 2.98 17.45
C VAL A 79 17.74 4.50 17.34
N HIS A 80 16.68 5.24 17.62
CA HIS A 80 16.74 6.70 17.71
C HIS A 80 17.46 7.13 19.01
N VAL A 81 18.25 8.20 18.94
CA VAL A 81 19.01 8.73 20.10
C VAL A 81 18.84 10.25 20.14
N ASN A 82 18.36 10.76 21.26
CA ASN A 82 18.13 12.18 21.51
C ASN A 82 19.32 12.80 22.25
N ILE A 83 19.42 14.14 22.19
CA ILE A 83 20.34 14.89 23.07
C ILE A 83 19.96 14.61 24.53
N GLY A 84 20.93 14.14 25.31
CA GLY A 84 20.76 13.78 26.72
C GLY A 84 20.50 12.30 27.00
N ASP A 85 20.22 11.46 25.99
CA ASP A 85 20.09 10.01 26.18
C ASP A 85 21.44 9.38 26.58
N THR A 86 21.41 8.28 27.36
CA THR A 86 22.59 7.76 28.07
C THR A 86 22.89 6.29 27.86
N ALA A 87 24.15 5.91 28.01
CA ALA A 87 24.60 4.51 28.11
C ALA A 87 25.61 4.35 29.26
N GLU A 88 25.71 3.14 29.80
CA GLU A 88 26.66 2.80 30.86
C GLU A 88 27.85 2.04 30.28
N PHE A 89 29.05 2.37 30.78
CA PHE A 89 30.27 1.59 30.56
C PHE A 89 30.82 1.13 31.91
N GLU A 90 31.27 -0.11 31.99
CA GLU A 90 31.81 -0.72 33.20
C GLU A 90 33.31 -0.94 33.06
N LEU A 91 34.10 -0.43 34.02
CA LEU A 91 35.51 -0.75 34.12
C LEU A 91 35.71 -2.24 34.47
N PRO A 92 36.79 -2.87 33.95
CA PRO A 92 37.25 -4.17 34.43
C PRO A 92 37.43 -4.22 35.95
N GLU A 93 37.12 -5.37 36.56
CA GLU A 93 37.40 -5.60 37.97
C GLU A 93 38.91 -5.39 38.25
N GLY A 94 39.24 -4.79 39.39
CA GLY A 94 40.61 -4.46 39.73
C GLY A 94 41.12 -3.13 39.15
N LEU A 95 40.33 -2.37 38.37
CA LEU A 95 40.65 -1.01 37.93
C LEU A 95 39.75 0.07 38.56
N ALA A 96 40.29 1.28 38.68
CA ALA A 96 39.55 2.49 39.03
C ALA A 96 40.18 3.75 38.40
N THR A 97 39.39 4.82 38.26
CA THR A 97 39.91 6.16 37.95
C THR A 97 40.35 6.89 39.23
N LEU A 98 41.47 7.61 39.21
CA LEU A 98 41.95 8.39 40.37
C LEU A 98 41.28 9.77 40.50
N VAL A 99 40.57 10.21 39.47
CA VAL A 99 39.91 11.53 39.37
C VAL A 99 38.66 11.41 38.52
N ASP A 100 37.73 12.34 38.71
CA ASP A 100 36.59 12.53 37.83
C ASP A 100 37.07 12.72 36.38
N ARG A 101 36.46 11.99 35.44
CA ARG A 101 36.72 12.09 34.01
C ARG A 101 35.54 12.69 33.26
N ASN A 102 35.85 13.38 32.18
CA ASN A 102 34.93 14.09 31.29
C ASN A 102 35.51 14.05 29.87
N ILE A 103 35.35 12.90 29.21
CA ILE A 103 36.00 12.56 27.93
C ILE A 103 35.02 12.83 26.78
N PRO A 104 35.30 13.78 25.88
CA PRO A 104 34.47 14.01 24.70
C PRO A 104 34.62 12.88 23.67
N ILE A 105 33.54 12.63 22.95
CA ILE A 105 33.47 11.66 21.84
C ILE A 105 33.15 12.43 20.56
N TYR A 106 34.00 12.28 19.54
CA TYR A 106 33.90 13.02 18.27
C TYR A 106 33.55 12.12 17.08
N ASN A 107 32.85 12.66 16.08
CA ASN A 107 32.68 12.01 14.78
C ASN A 107 33.87 12.25 13.84
N GLU A 108 33.83 11.64 12.65
CA GLU A 108 34.84 11.79 11.59
C GLU A 108 34.97 13.24 11.07
N GLN A 109 33.97 14.08 11.34
CA GLN A 109 33.92 15.50 11.01
C GLN A 109 34.43 16.39 12.17
N ASN A 110 34.92 15.79 13.27
CA ASN A 110 35.39 16.43 14.50
C ASN A 110 34.29 17.22 15.24
N GLU A 111 33.04 16.82 15.12
CA GLU A 111 31.88 17.33 15.87
C GLU A 111 31.63 16.47 17.11
N GLN A 112 31.26 17.09 18.23
CA GLN A 112 31.11 16.38 19.51
C GLN A 112 29.74 15.69 19.61
N ILE A 113 29.75 14.38 19.42
CA ILE A 113 28.55 13.53 19.35
C ILE A 113 28.06 13.05 20.72
N ALA A 114 28.98 12.82 21.66
CA ALA A 114 28.67 12.43 23.03
C ALA A 114 29.78 12.85 24.00
N VAL A 115 29.53 12.68 25.30
CA VAL A 115 30.50 12.87 26.39
C VAL A 115 30.43 11.67 27.33
N PHE A 116 31.57 11.06 27.64
CA PHE A 116 31.69 10.04 28.67
C PHE A 116 32.16 10.65 30.00
N THR A 117 31.50 10.28 31.09
CA THR A 117 31.84 10.73 32.45
C THR A 117 31.93 9.55 33.42
N ILE A 118 32.91 9.58 34.32
CA ILE A 118 33.02 8.63 35.44
C ILE A 118 33.61 9.36 36.65
N LYS A 119 33.16 9.02 37.85
CA LYS A 119 33.64 9.63 39.10
C LYS A 119 34.87 8.90 39.65
N ALA A 120 35.72 9.64 40.37
CA ALA A 120 36.90 9.08 41.01
C ALA A 120 36.54 7.88 41.91
N GLY A 121 37.14 6.72 41.64
CA GLY A 121 36.92 5.48 42.41
C GLY A 121 35.68 4.66 42.04
N GLU A 122 34.80 5.14 41.15
CA GLU A 122 33.65 4.35 40.66
C GLU A 122 34.07 3.31 39.61
N SER A 123 33.34 2.19 39.57
CA SER A 123 33.49 1.14 38.54
C SER A 123 32.68 1.40 37.27
N THR A 124 31.69 2.30 37.30
CA THR A 124 30.75 2.51 36.20
C THR A 124 30.69 3.98 35.81
N GLY A 125 30.76 4.26 34.52
CA GLY A 125 30.61 5.60 33.95
C GLY A 125 29.41 5.71 33.02
N THR A 126 28.99 6.95 32.73
CA THR A 126 27.87 7.26 31.85
C THR A 126 28.35 8.02 30.62
N MET A 127 28.09 7.47 29.44
CA MET A 127 28.09 8.22 28.17
C MET A 127 26.75 8.94 28.03
N THR A 128 26.77 10.21 27.65
CA THR A 128 25.59 11.04 27.39
C THR A 128 25.68 11.64 25.98
N ALA A 129 24.64 11.48 25.16
CA ALA A 129 24.60 12.02 23.81
C ALA A 129 24.50 13.56 23.82
N THR A 130 25.35 14.23 23.03
CA THR A 130 25.35 15.71 22.89
C THR A 130 24.80 16.21 21.55
N ALA A 131 24.62 15.31 20.58
CA ALA A 131 23.84 15.55 19.37
C ALA A 131 22.68 14.54 19.27
N GLN A 132 21.68 14.84 18.44
CA GLN A 132 20.62 13.91 18.07
C GLN A 132 21.10 13.03 16.92
N PHE A 133 20.81 11.73 16.98
CA PHE A 133 21.04 10.79 15.88
C PHE A 133 19.69 10.26 15.41
N ASP A 134 19.32 10.69 14.21
CA ASP A 134 18.16 10.20 13.50
C ASP A 134 18.33 8.71 13.17
N SER A 135 17.22 7.98 13.04
CA SER A 135 17.21 6.53 12.78
C SER A 135 17.68 6.14 11.37
N ASN A 136 18.06 7.14 10.55
CA ASN A 136 18.67 7.01 9.23
C ASN A 136 20.21 7.00 9.27
N ILE A 137 20.82 6.74 10.44
CA ILE A 137 22.26 6.49 10.58
C ILE A 137 22.48 5.06 11.06
N GLU A 138 23.20 4.29 10.26
CA GLU A 138 23.45 2.85 10.43
C GLU A 138 24.91 2.55 10.75
N ASN A 139 25.21 1.30 11.11
CA ASN A 139 26.56 0.80 11.39
C ASN A 139 27.28 1.62 12.48
N ARG A 140 26.51 2.18 13.43
CA ARG A 140 27.00 3.15 14.42
C ARG A 140 27.90 2.48 15.44
N LYS A 141 29.15 2.89 15.45
CA LYS A 141 30.21 2.28 16.25
C LYS A 141 31.35 3.25 16.50
N GLY A 142 32.15 2.99 17.52
CA GLY A 142 33.24 3.87 17.87
C GLY A 142 34.19 3.28 18.91
N THR A 143 35.09 4.13 19.39
CA THR A 143 36.01 3.78 20.47
C THR A 143 35.78 4.67 21.69
N LEU A 144 36.16 4.18 22.85
CA LEU A 144 36.37 4.97 24.05
C LEU A 144 37.67 4.52 24.70
N THR A 145 38.57 5.46 24.99
CA THR A 145 39.86 5.19 25.64
C THR A 145 40.01 6.03 26.90
N LEU A 146 40.45 5.44 28.00
CA LEU A 146 40.74 6.17 29.24
C LEU A 146 41.87 5.56 30.08
N HIS A 147 42.64 6.43 30.72
CA HIS A 147 43.61 6.06 31.75
C HIS A 147 42.90 5.61 33.04
N ALA A 148 43.36 4.47 33.58
CA ALA A 148 42.96 3.92 34.86
C ALA A 148 44.17 3.41 35.68
N LYS A 149 43.94 3.12 36.95
CA LYS A 149 44.90 2.54 37.89
C LYS A 149 44.39 1.21 38.42
N GLY A 150 45.29 0.29 38.74
CA GLY A 150 44.95 -0.90 39.50
C GLY A 150 44.52 -0.56 40.93
N ILE A 151 43.72 -1.42 41.54
CA ILE A 151 43.36 -1.34 42.97
C ILE A 151 43.88 -2.55 43.79
N SER A 152 44.55 -3.51 43.15
CA SER A 152 45.17 -4.64 43.85
C SER A 152 46.43 -4.19 44.58
N ASN A 153 46.46 -4.34 45.91
CA ASN A 153 47.72 -4.23 46.64
C ASN A 153 48.51 -5.54 46.47
N PRO A 154 49.83 -5.49 46.17
CA PRO A 154 50.66 -6.69 46.14
C PRO A 154 50.71 -7.32 47.54
N ILE A 155 50.19 -8.54 47.67
CA ILE A 155 50.14 -9.28 48.93
C ILE A 155 51.49 -10.02 49.15
N THR A 156 51.91 -10.11 50.42
CA THR A 156 53.19 -10.62 50.93
C THR A 156 54.37 -9.66 50.79
N SER A 157 54.63 -8.94 51.88
CA SER A 157 55.82 -8.12 52.08
C SER A 157 57.04 -8.99 52.41
N VAL A 158 57.88 -9.25 51.40
CA VAL A 158 59.31 -9.51 51.61
C VAL A 158 60.04 -8.46 50.78
N ASP A 159 60.49 -7.40 51.45
CA ASP A 159 61.25 -6.31 50.84
C ASP A 159 62.71 -6.76 50.64
N PRO A 160 63.18 -6.97 49.40
CA PRO A 160 64.58 -7.29 49.15
C PRO A 160 65.39 -6.01 49.25
N LYS A 161 66.27 -5.89 50.26
CA LYS A 161 67.21 -4.75 50.33
C LYS A 161 68.15 -4.68 49.12
N ASP A 162 68.25 -5.77 48.37
CA ASP A 162 69.02 -6.00 47.14
C ASP A 162 68.81 -4.99 45.98
N TRP A 163 67.95 -3.96 46.11
CA TRP A 163 67.81 -2.89 45.12
C TRP A 163 68.73 -1.70 45.42
N VAL A 164 69.47 -1.21 44.41
CA VAL A 164 70.43 -0.09 44.58
C VAL A 164 69.77 1.28 44.36
N MET A 165 68.85 1.34 43.41
CA MET A 165 68.09 2.52 42.99
C MET A 165 66.72 2.06 42.48
N ASN A 166 65.67 2.85 42.73
CA ASN A 166 64.32 2.65 42.23
C ASN A 166 63.73 4.01 41.77
N LYS A 167 62.77 3.99 40.84
CA LYS A 167 62.14 5.20 40.29
C LYS A 167 60.67 4.96 39.99
N VAL A 168 59.82 5.88 40.43
CA VAL A 168 58.37 5.92 40.13
C VAL A 168 57.93 7.35 39.84
N GLY A 169 56.75 7.52 39.26
CA GLY A 169 56.16 8.84 39.02
C GLY A 169 54.64 8.84 39.17
N TRP A 170 54.07 10.01 39.40
CA TRP A 170 52.62 10.20 39.44
C TRP A 170 52.21 11.61 38.98
N ILE A 171 50.96 11.74 38.57
CA ILE A 171 50.34 13.02 38.24
C ILE A 171 50.08 13.79 39.53
N SER A 172 50.67 14.97 39.68
CA SER A 172 50.58 15.82 40.87
C SER A 172 49.88 17.15 40.61
N GLY A 173 49.98 17.71 39.40
CA GLY A 173 49.20 18.85 38.93
C GLY A 173 48.16 18.44 37.88
N ARG A 174 46.97 19.06 37.89
CA ARG A 174 45.86 18.78 36.96
C ARG A 174 45.09 20.04 36.58
N ASP A 175 44.50 20.07 35.38
CA ASP A 175 43.52 21.09 34.98
C ASP A 175 42.07 20.58 35.09
N PRO A 176 41.27 21.05 36.07
CA PRO A 176 39.89 20.61 36.25
C PRO A 176 38.93 21.05 35.13
N ASN A 177 39.37 21.95 34.23
CA ASN A 177 38.57 22.42 33.10
C ASN A 177 38.76 21.56 31.83
N ASN A 178 39.77 20.68 31.83
CA ASN A 178 40.18 19.84 30.69
C ASN A 178 40.38 18.40 31.18
N ASP A 179 39.29 17.67 31.46
CA ASP A 179 39.28 16.24 31.86
C ASP A 179 40.19 15.87 33.06
N ASN A 180 40.55 16.83 33.92
CA ASN A 180 41.59 16.64 34.96
C ASN A 180 42.96 16.22 34.37
N ALA A 181 43.24 16.58 33.12
CA ALA A 181 44.47 16.31 32.39
C ALA A 181 45.72 16.81 33.14
N PRO A 182 46.85 16.11 33.04
CA PRO A 182 48.04 16.41 33.84
C PRO A 182 48.65 17.77 33.46
N THR A 183 49.02 18.56 34.46
CA THR A 183 49.81 19.80 34.28
C THR A 183 51.19 19.70 34.92
N GLU A 184 51.34 18.85 35.93
CA GLU A 184 52.63 18.56 36.58
C GLU A 184 52.73 17.06 36.93
N PHE A 185 53.92 16.49 36.78
CA PHE A 185 54.27 15.18 37.32
C PHE A 185 55.26 15.34 38.47
N THR A 186 55.12 14.53 39.51
CA THR A 186 56.18 14.33 40.50
C THR A 186 56.89 13.03 40.18
N TRP A 187 58.21 13.12 39.98
CA TRP A 187 59.08 11.97 39.84
C TRP A 187 59.81 11.72 41.16
N ASN A 188 59.80 10.47 41.60
CA ASN A 188 60.48 10.00 42.80
C ASN A 188 61.63 9.08 42.40
N ILE A 189 62.79 9.26 43.06
CA ILE A 189 63.95 8.38 42.93
C ILE A 189 64.39 8.01 44.34
N ALA A 190 64.43 6.72 44.61
CA ALA A 190 64.97 6.16 45.83
C ALA A 190 66.35 5.57 45.54
N PHE A 191 67.34 5.76 46.40
CA PHE A 191 68.66 5.14 46.26
C PHE A 191 69.40 4.92 47.59
N ASN A 192 70.40 4.03 47.56
CA ASN A 192 71.26 3.66 48.69
C ASN A 192 70.52 3.10 49.95
N PRO A 193 69.57 2.15 49.83
CA PRO A 193 68.78 1.67 50.98
C PRO A 193 69.58 0.88 52.03
N ASP A 194 70.80 0.45 51.70
CA ASP A 194 71.77 -0.16 52.61
C ASP A 194 72.63 0.86 53.37
N GLU A 195 72.42 2.17 53.19
CA GLU A 195 73.17 3.24 53.86
C GLU A 195 74.70 3.12 53.65
N SER A 196 75.12 2.69 52.45
CA SER A 196 76.53 2.56 52.12
C SER A 196 77.20 3.93 51.98
N SER A 197 78.47 4.04 52.38
CA SER A 197 79.28 5.24 52.18
C SER A 197 79.78 5.32 50.73
N LEU A 198 79.09 6.13 49.92
CA LEU A 198 79.35 6.32 48.49
C LEU A 198 80.01 7.68 48.25
N THR A 199 80.97 7.75 47.32
CA THR A 199 81.71 8.99 47.02
C THR A 199 81.36 9.56 45.64
N ASN A 200 81.28 10.89 45.55
CA ASN A 200 80.94 11.64 44.34
C ASN A 200 79.74 11.03 43.59
N VAL A 201 78.59 10.99 44.28
CA VAL A 201 77.31 10.48 43.80
C VAL A 201 76.60 11.53 42.97
N GLN A 202 76.15 11.14 41.77
CA GLN A 202 75.30 11.96 40.92
C GLN A 202 74.11 11.12 40.44
N VAL A 203 72.91 11.72 40.48
CA VAL A 203 71.73 11.15 39.82
C VAL A 203 71.52 11.93 38.52
N ILE A 204 71.69 11.24 37.39
CA ILE A 204 71.52 11.78 36.05
C ILE A 204 70.18 11.27 35.52
N ASP A 205 69.22 12.18 35.39
CA ASP A 205 67.84 11.90 35.03
C ASP A 205 67.54 12.47 33.64
N THR A 206 66.82 11.72 32.81
CA THR A 206 66.53 12.06 31.42
C THR A 206 65.05 11.93 31.14
N LEU A 207 64.40 13.07 30.88
CA LEU A 207 62.99 13.19 30.55
C LEU A 207 62.74 12.83 29.08
N SER A 208 61.55 12.29 28.78
CA SER A 208 60.99 12.28 27.43
C SER A 208 60.37 13.64 27.06
N PRO A 209 60.13 13.92 25.75
CA PRO A 209 59.57 15.18 25.29
C PRO A 209 58.23 15.54 25.93
N GLY A 210 57.93 16.84 25.98
CA GLY A 210 56.74 17.39 26.63
C GLY A 210 56.83 17.48 28.16
N GLN A 211 58.03 17.35 28.74
CA GLN A 211 58.29 17.55 30.16
C GLN A 211 59.37 18.62 30.38
N SER A 212 59.11 19.54 31.32
CA SER A 212 60.02 20.64 31.67
C SER A 212 60.27 20.70 33.17
N TYR A 213 61.54 20.57 33.62
CA TYR A 213 61.91 20.60 35.05
C TYR A 213 61.49 21.90 35.75
N VAL A 214 60.83 21.79 36.91
CA VAL A 214 60.52 22.93 37.77
C VAL A 214 61.75 23.29 38.61
N PRO A 215 62.37 24.46 38.44
CA PRO A 215 63.55 24.85 39.20
C PRO A 215 63.28 24.85 40.71
N TYR A 216 64.26 24.38 41.49
CA TYR A 216 64.19 24.26 42.96
C TYR A 216 63.10 23.33 43.52
N SER A 217 62.47 22.49 42.68
CA SER A 217 61.47 21.51 43.14
C SER A 217 62.06 20.26 43.83
N ALA A 218 63.38 20.09 43.80
CA ALA A 218 64.07 18.93 44.36
C ALA A 218 64.04 18.90 45.90
N TYR A 219 63.40 17.88 46.46
CA TYR A 219 63.33 17.58 47.88
C TYR A 219 63.95 16.20 48.13
N CYS A 220 65.10 16.14 48.83
CA CYS A 220 65.92 14.94 48.94
C CYS A 220 66.14 14.50 50.41
N PRO A 221 65.10 14.04 51.12
CA PRO A 221 65.20 13.62 52.52
C PRO A 221 66.10 12.39 52.68
N THR A 222 66.81 12.33 53.80
CA THR A 222 67.60 11.17 54.25
C THR A 222 66.83 10.28 55.22
N GLY A 223 67.28 9.04 55.37
CA GLY A 223 66.67 8.07 56.26
C GLY A 223 67.16 6.64 56.02
N SER A 224 66.27 5.68 56.28
CA SER A 224 66.47 4.25 56.08
C SER A 224 65.23 3.59 55.44
N TYR A 225 65.32 2.31 55.09
CA TYR A 225 64.21 1.51 54.60
C TYR A 225 63.92 0.32 55.51
N GLU A 226 62.65 0.19 55.92
CA GLU A 226 62.09 -0.93 56.69
C GLU A 226 60.82 -1.45 56.02
N GLY A 227 60.81 -2.71 55.58
CA GLY A 227 59.62 -3.38 55.03
C GLY A 227 59.04 -2.69 53.79
N GLY A 228 59.90 -2.20 52.88
CA GLY A 228 59.54 -1.48 51.67
C GLY A 228 59.20 -0.01 51.90
N LYS A 229 59.19 0.46 53.15
CA LYS A 229 58.82 1.83 53.53
C LYS A 229 60.05 2.65 53.91
N PHE A 230 60.17 3.83 53.33
CA PHE A 230 61.13 4.84 53.75
C PHE A 230 60.76 5.42 55.12
N ILE A 231 61.72 5.46 56.03
CA ILE A 231 61.63 6.12 57.34
C ILE A 231 62.61 7.30 57.33
N PRO A 232 62.13 8.56 57.29
CA PRO A 232 63.01 9.72 57.28
C PRO A 232 63.69 9.92 58.64
N ASP A 233 64.99 10.25 58.64
CA ASP A 233 65.74 10.61 59.85
C ASP A 233 65.63 12.11 60.21
N GLY A 234 65.02 12.90 59.34
CA GLY A 234 64.86 14.35 59.49
C GLY A 234 65.96 15.17 58.81
N GLY A 235 66.98 14.54 58.25
CA GLY A 235 67.97 15.17 57.39
C GLY A 235 67.46 15.40 55.97
N LEU A 236 68.20 16.24 55.24
CA LEU A 236 67.86 16.71 53.89
C LEU A 236 69.15 17.02 53.13
N LEU A 237 69.31 16.42 51.95
CA LEU A 237 70.38 16.78 51.01
C LEU A 237 69.89 17.88 50.06
N THR A 238 70.82 18.78 49.70
CA THR A 238 70.59 19.85 48.72
C THR A 238 71.57 19.65 47.56
N PRO A 239 71.25 18.78 46.57
CA PRO A 239 72.13 18.54 45.45
C PRO A 239 72.31 19.79 44.60
N LYS A 240 73.50 19.94 44.01
CA LYS A 240 73.72 20.95 42.97
C LYS A 240 73.04 20.48 41.69
N VAL A 241 71.94 21.13 41.33
CA VAL A 241 71.17 20.77 40.13
C VAL A 241 71.71 21.50 38.90
N THR A 242 71.94 20.75 37.82
CA THR A 242 72.24 21.27 36.47
C THR A 242 71.19 20.72 35.50
N VAL A 243 70.74 21.53 34.54
CA VAL A 243 69.76 21.12 33.51
C VAL A 243 70.33 21.45 32.13
N ASP A 244 70.33 20.46 31.24
CA ASP A 244 70.76 20.57 29.84
C ASP A 244 69.66 19.97 28.96
N GLY A 245 68.76 20.84 28.46
CA GLY A 245 67.53 20.41 27.80
C GLY A 245 66.67 19.52 28.70
N GLN A 246 66.48 18.26 28.27
CA GLN A 246 65.70 17.24 28.97
C GLN A 246 66.51 16.46 30.02
N LYS A 247 67.81 16.74 30.15
CA LYS A 247 68.71 16.03 31.06
C LYS A 247 68.93 16.85 32.33
N ILE A 248 68.54 16.29 33.47
CA ILE A 248 68.76 16.85 34.80
C ILE A 248 69.94 16.10 35.45
N THR A 249 70.83 16.80 36.12
CA THR A 249 71.90 16.19 36.93
C THR A 249 71.83 16.74 38.34
N PHE A 250 71.55 15.85 39.30
CA PHE A 250 71.56 16.13 40.72
C PHE A 250 72.89 15.65 41.30
N ASP A 251 73.81 16.58 41.52
CA ASP A 251 75.16 16.33 42.04
C ASP A 251 75.13 16.39 43.58
N PHE A 252 75.23 15.24 44.25
CA PHE A 252 75.05 15.10 45.70
C PHE A 252 76.36 15.18 46.49
N GLY A 253 77.52 14.97 45.85
CA GLY A 253 78.78 14.76 46.56
C GLY A 253 78.84 13.39 47.23
N ASP A 254 79.38 13.31 48.44
CA ASP A 254 79.48 12.04 49.18
C ASP A 254 78.18 11.78 49.97
N VAL A 255 77.71 10.53 49.99
CA VAL A 255 76.41 10.12 50.57
C VAL A 255 76.57 8.83 51.38
N ASP A 256 76.16 8.83 52.64
CA ASP A 256 76.22 7.70 53.58
C ASP A 256 74.85 7.30 54.18
N LYS A 257 73.75 7.83 53.61
CA LYS A 257 72.36 7.57 53.99
C LYS A 257 71.55 7.03 52.81
N ALA A 258 70.41 6.40 53.10
CA ALA A 258 69.39 6.18 52.08
C ALA A 258 68.69 7.50 51.76
N VAL A 259 68.38 7.73 50.48
CA VAL A 259 67.79 8.98 49.98
C VAL A 259 66.51 8.65 49.22
N ASN A 260 65.44 9.38 49.52
CA ASN A 260 64.13 9.21 48.87
C ASN A 260 63.70 10.52 48.19
N MET A 261 64.41 10.91 47.14
CA MET A 261 64.24 12.23 46.53
C MET A 261 62.99 12.32 45.66
N GLN A 262 62.41 13.52 45.61
CA GLN A 262 61.30 13.88 44.73
C GLN A 262 61.62 15.19 44.02
N TYR A 263 61.13 15.35 42.80
CA TYR A 263 61.12 16.64 42.10
C TYR A 263 59.93 16.73 41.15
N VAL A 264 59.63 17.93 40.65
CA VAL A 264 58.47 18.21 39.82
C VAL A 264 58.89 18.60 38.41
N VAL A 265 58.15 18.12 37.41
CA VAL A 265 58.20 18.59 36.02
C VAL A 265 56.82 19.11 35.62
N LYS A 266 56.78 20.12 34.77
CA LYS A 266 55.56 20.53 34.05
C LYS A 266 55.34 19.64 32.85
N VAL A 267 54.09 19.54 32.43
CA VAL A 267 53.65 18.90 31.18
C VAL A 267 53.34 20.00 30.17
N ASP A 268 54.01 19.98 29.02
CA ASP A 268 53.93 21.06 28.03
C ASP A 268 52.77 20.88 27.03
N ASP A 269 52.37 19.63 26.75
CA ASP A 269 51.14 19.25 26.04
C ASP A 269 50.60 17.92 26.61
N PRO A 270 49.53 17.93 27.44
CA PRO A 270 48.96 16.71 28.02
C PRO A 270 48.01 15.94 27.09
N ASN A 271 47.68 16.51 25.93
CA ASN A 271 46.77 15.93 24.95
C ASN A 271 47.52 15.32 23.73
N ALA A 272 48.87 15.32 23.75
CA ALA A 272 49.71 14.67 22.77
C ALA A 272 49.35 13.19 22.59
N VAL A 273 49.46 12.65 21.37
CA VAL A 273 49.09 11.25 21.06
C VAL A 273 50.32 10.46 20.57
N PRO A 274 50.72 9.36 21.25
CA PRO A 274 50.21 8.86 22.53
C PRO A 274 50.69 9.71 23.72
N ALA A 275 49.80 9.94 24.69
CA ALA A 275 50.09 10.67 25.92
C ALA A 275 50.86 9.78 26.92
N LYS A 276 52.12 9.48 26.56
CA LYS A 276 53.05 8.65 27.34
C LYS A 276 54.34 9.44 27.57
N TRP A 277 54.66 9.67 28.84
CA TRP A 277 55.91 10.30 29.24
C TRP A 277 56.77 9.27 29.95
N THR A 278 57.97 9.04 29.41
CA THR A 278 58.97 8.20 30.04
C THR A 278 60.00 9.07 30.74
N ASN A 279 60.67 8.48 31.72
CA ASN A 279 61.75 9.13 32.43
C ASN A 279 62.73 8.07 32.93
N ASN A 280 64.01 8.25 32.62
CA ASN A 280 65.08 7.29 32.90
C ASN A 280 66.19 7.93 33.73
N ALA A 281 66.55 7.32 34.86
CA ALA A 281 67.57 7.82 35.77
C ALA A 281 68.74 6.84 35.93
N GLN A 282 69.95 7.37 35.80
CA GLN A 282 71.23 6.71 36.03
C GLN A 282 71.84 7.23 37.34
N MET A 283 72.24 6.31 38.22
CA MET A 283 73.08 6.61 39.38
C MET A 283 74.54 6.44 38.99
N VAL A 284 75.33 7.49 39.20
CA VAL A 284 76.78 7.53 38.98
C VAL A 284 77.47 7.65 40.33
N VAL A 285 78.47 6.81 40.59
CA VAL A 285 79.32 6.87 41.79
C VAL A 285 80.78 6.90 41.34
N ALA A 286 81.57 7.83 41.88
CA ALA A 286 82.98 8.03 41.51
C ALA A 286 83.23 8.14 39.97
N GLY A 287 82.24 8.57 39.19
CA GLY A 287 82.30 8.70 37.73
C GLY A 287 81.90 7.46 36.92
N VAL A 288 81.42 6.38 37.56
CA VAL A 288 80.93 5.16 36.91
C VAL A 288 79.42 5.02 37.11
N VAL A 289 78.67 4.72 36.04
CA VAL A 289 77.23 4.37 36.16
C VAL A 289 77.11 3.03 36.88
N THR A 290 76.47 3.02 38.05
CA THR A 290 76.30 1.83 38.89
C THR A 290 74.93 1.19 38.73
N LYS A 291 73.90 1.98 38.42
CA LYS A 291 72.52 1.52 38.24
C LYS A 291 71.76 2.45 37.30
N GLU A 292 70.80 1.88 36.58
CA GLU A 292 69.85 2.60 35.73
C GLU A 292 68.43 2.07 36.02
N VAL A 293 67.44 2.97 36.04
CA VAL A 293 66.01 2.68 36.26
C VAL A 293 65.12 3.62 35.46
N GLY A 294 64.16 3.06 34.74
CA GLY A 294 63.13 3.77 34.00
C GLY A 294 61.76 3.70 34.68
N SER A 295 60.93 4.72 34.44
CA SER A 295 59.52 4.73 34.81
C SER A 295 58.71 5.49 33.74
N ALA A 296 57.39 5.29 33.71
CA ALA A 296 56.51 5.90 32.74
C ALA A 296 55.18 6.33 33.38
N ILE A 297 54.64 7.45 32.92
CA ILE A 297 53.28 7.89 33.20
C ILE A 297 52.52 7.88 31.88
N THR A 298 51.37 7.24 31.85
CA THR A 298 50.40 7.35 30.75
C THR A 298 49.21 8.20 31.18
N TRP A 299 48.67 8.92 30.22
CA TRP A 299 47.35 9.54 30.25
C TRP A 299 46.63 9.17 28.94
N SER A 300 45.32 9.05 28.98
CA SER A 300 44.49 8.74 27.81
C SER A 300 43.06 9.09 28.12
N GLY A 301 42.33 9.58 27.11
CA GLY A 301 41.02 10.22 27.28
C GLY A 301 40.48 10.71 25.94
N GLN A 302 40.05 9.78 25.08
CA GLN A 302 39.46 10.11 23.78
C GLN A 302 38.37 9.10 23.43
N GLY A 303 37.21 9.60 22.98
CA GLY A 303 36.23 8.80 22.26
C GLY A 303 36.17 9.14 20.77
N THR A 304 35.83 8.16 19.95
CA THR A 304 35.46 8.34 18.54
C THR A 304 34.10 7.70 18.29
N GLY A 305 33.37 8.15 17.27
CA GLY A 305 32.18 7.46 16.78
C GLY A 305 31.99 7.69 15.28
N THR A 306 31.40 6.71 14.62
CA THR A 306 31.20 6.64 13.16
C THR A 306 29.78 6.15 12.88
N GLY A 307 29.27 6.40 11.68
CA GLY A 307 27.97 5.91 11.25
C GLY A 307 27.69 6.29 9.79
N THR A 308 26.97 5.43 9.08
CA THR A 308 26.66 5.63 7.66
C THR A 308 25.25 6.16 7.52
N ALA A 309 25.10 7.38 6.99
CA ALA A 309 23.78 7.93 6.66
C ALA A 309 23.16 7.15 5.49
N VAL A 310 21.91 6.74 5.66
CA VAL A 310 21.10 6.04 4.66
C VAL A 310 19.93 6.88 4.17
N GLY A 311 19.64 6.77 2.88
CA GLY A 311 18.55 7.45 2.22
C GLY A 311 17.24 6.67 2.24
N SER A 312 16.26 7.25 1.55
CA SER A 312 14.96 6.65 1.27
C SER A 312 14.49 7.04 -0.12
N VAL A 313 13.57 6.27 -0.69
CA VAL A 313 12.97 6.51 -2.00
C VAL A 313 11.47 6.23 -1.96
N LYS A 314 10.70 6.99 -2.74
CA LYS A 314 9.32 6.69 -3.10
C LYS A 314 9.21 6.57 -4.61
N LEU A 315 8.85 5.37 -5.09
CA LEU A 315 8.29 5.22 -6.43
C LEU A 315 6.79 5.53 -6.36
N THR A 316 6.28 6.23 -7.38
CA THR A 316 4.84 6.46 -7.58
C THR A 316 4.46 6.01 -8.99
N LYS A 317 3.62 4.98 -9.08
CA LYS A 317 3.12 4.38 -10.31
C LYS A 317 1.80 5.04 -10.72
N VAL A 318 1.74 5.48 -11.97
CA VAL A 318 0.61 6.24 -12.53
C VAL A 318 0.27 5.76 -13.94
N ASP A 319 -0.87 6.19 -14.46
CA ASP A 319 -1.30 5.97 -15.84
C ASP A 319 -0.48 6.86 -16.81
N SER A 320 -0.12 6.35 -18.00
CA SER A 320 0.69 7.10 -18.97
C SER A 320 -0.02 8.31 -19.57
N GLU A 321 -1.35 8.25 -19.71
CA GLU A 321 -2.16 9.30 -20.33
C GLU A 321 -2.68 10.32 -19.29
N ASP A 322 -2.97 9.88 -18.06
CA ASP A 322 -3.29 10.78 -16.93
C ASP A 322 -2.51 10.43 -15.66
N ASN A 323 -1.41 11.15 -15.45
CA ASN A 323 -0.57 11.08 -14.24
C ASN A 323 -1.29 11.40 -12.91
N ALA A 324 -2.56 11.83 -12.91
CA ALA A 324 -3.38 11.94 -11.71
C ALA A 324 -4.01 10.59 -11.29
N ILE A 325 -4.09 9.62 -12.19
CA ILE A 325 -4.54 8.25 -11.92
C ILE A 325 -3.38 7.46 -11.32
N LEU A 326 -3.54 7.05 -10.06
CA LEU A 326 -2.57 6.23 -9.34
C LEU A 326 -2.84 4.75 -9.63
N VAL A 327 -1.78 3.97 -9.84
CA VAL A 327 -1.87 2.58 -10.33
C VAL A 327 -1.36 1.60 -9.27
N PRO A 328 -2.26 0.98 -8.48
CA PRO A 328 -1.92 0.03 -7.41
C PRO A 328 -1.71 -1.40 -7.94
N GLY A 329 -1.03 -2.24 -7.17
CA GLY A 329 -0.86 -3.68 -7.48
C GLY A 329 0.30 -4.03 -8.42
N ALA A 330 1.02 -3.04 -8.97
CA ALA A 330 2.19 -3.26 -9.82
C ALA A 330 3.35 -3.83 -8.99
N THR A 331 4.03 -4.87 -9.49
CA THR A 331 5.08 -5.57 -8.75
C THR A 331 6.46 -5.22 -9.31
N TYR A 332 7.42 -4.97 -8.41
CA TYR A 332 8.75 -4.48 -8.72
C TYR A 332 9.86 -5.25 -8.01
N ASP A 333 11.01 -5.32 -8.67
CA ASP A 333 12.29 -5.61 -8.05
C ASP A 333 13.13 -4.34 -7.96
N LEU A 334 13.96 -4.24 -6.91
CA LEU A 334 14.99 -3.22 -6.72
C LEU A 334 16.35 -3.83 -7.02
N LEU A 335 17.04 -3.25 -8.01
CA LEU A 335 18.38 -3.63 -8.43
C LEU A 335 19.40 -2.56 -7.98
N ASP A 336 20.65 -2.98 -7.76
CA ASP A 336 21.77 -2.08 -7.52
C ASP A 336 22.55 -1.71 -8.80
N ALA A 337 23.63 -0.96 -8.65
CA ALA A 337 24.49 -0.49 -9.76
C ALA A 337 25.20 -1.59 -10.57
N THR A 338 25.20 -2.85 -10.12
CA THR A 338 25.71 -4.01 -10.87
C THR A 338 24.62 -4.72 -11.67
N GLY A 339 23.35 -4.49 -11.33
CA GLY A 339 22.20 -5.24 -11.82
C GLY A 339 21.77 -6.39 -10.90
N ASP A 340 22.41 -6.58 -9.75
CA ASP A 340 22.00 -7.58 -8.76
C ASP A 340 20.72 -7.14 -8.03
N VAL A 341 19.74 -8.05 -7.92
CA VAL A 341 18.47 -7.81 -7.21
C VAL A 341 18.70 -7.83 -5.71
N ILE A 342 18.51 -6.70 -5.06
CA ILE A 342 18.71 -6.53 -3.60
C ILE A 342 17.40 -6.60 -2.81
N GLN A 343 16.24 -6.37 -3.46
CA GLN A 343 14.92 -6.63 -2.89
C GLN A 343 13.94 -6.96 -4.03
N SER A 344 13.03 -7.92 -3.82
CA SER A 344 12.11 -8.42 -4.85
C SER A 344 10.67 -8.47 -4.34
N GLY A 345 9.69 -8.44 -5.26
CA GLY A 345 8.27 -8.58 -4.94
C GLY A 345 7.66 -7.35 -4.24
N LEU A 346 8.13 -6.15 -4.58
CA LEU A 346 7.65 -4.88 -4.06
C LEU A 346 6.36 -4.47 -4.78
N VAL A 347 5.22 -4.50 -4.10
CA VAL A 347 3.92 -4.16 -4.71
C VAL A 347 3.53 -2.71 -4.44
N THR A 348 3.02 -1.99 -5.45
CA THR A 348 2.49 -0.62 -5.27
C THR A 348 1.22 -0.63 -4.41
N ASP A 349 1.20 0.23 -3.39
CA ASP A 349 0.08 0.36 -2.45
C ASP A 349 -1.16 1.02 -3.10
N SER A 350 -2.24 1.20 -2.33
CA SER A 350 -3.49 1.82 -2.81
C SER A 350 -3.36 3.30 -3.22
N MET A 351 -2.18 3.90 -3.06
CA MET A 351 -1.80 5.24 -3.55
C MET A 351 -0.78 5.14 -4.71
N GLY A 352 -0.67 3.98 -5.34
CA GLY A 352 0.31 3.69 -6.39
C GLY A 352 1.76 3.72 -5.90
N ALA A 353 2.02 3.63 -4.60
CA ALA A 353 3.35 3.93 -4.06
C ALA A 353 4.13 2.69 -3.57
N ILE A 354 5.45 2.72 -3.78
CA ILE A 354 6.41 1.88 -3.07
C ILE A 354 7.33 2.82 -2.29
N ASN A 355 7.37 2.68 -0.96
CA ASN A 355 8.21 3.48 -0.08
C ASN A 355 9.31 2.59 0.52
N LEU A 356 10.57 2.84 0.14
CA LEU A 356 11.73 2.18 0.72
C LEU A 356 12.55 3.16 1.56
N SER A 357 13.21 2.64 2.57
CA SER A 357 14.15 3.37 3.44
C SER A 357 15.36 2.49 3.69
N ARG A 358 16.38 3.01 4.40
CA ARG A 358 17.59 2.25 4.75
C ARG A 358 18.40 1.80 3.52
N LEU A 359 18.39 2.63 2.46
CA LEU A 359 19.26 2.44 1.29
C LEU A 359 20.59 3.17 1.52
N HIS A 360 21.72 2.49 1.34
CA HIS A 360 23.03 3.12 1.32
C HIS A 360 23.19 4.09 0.14
N SER A 361 24.25 4.90 0.13
CA SER A 361 24.54 5.78 -1.01
C SER A 361 25.02 4.97 -2.22
N GLY A 362 24.29 5.03 -3.32
CA GLY A 362 24.53 4.24 -4.52
C GLY A 362 23.60 4.64 -5.67
N ASP A 363 23.84 4.06 -6.84
CA ASP A 363 22.91 4.06 -7.96
C ASP A 363 22.07 2.77 -7.90
N TYR A 364 20.79 2.88 -8.22
CA TYR A 364 19.79 1.82 -8.11
C TYR A 364 18.80 1.92 -9.27
N SER A 365 18.03 0.86 -9.54
CA SER A 365 16.85 0.95 -10.39
C SER A 365 15.70 0.11 -9.87
N PHE A 366 14.48 0.61 -10.04
CA PHE A 366 13.27 -0.22 -9.98
C PHE A 366 13.07 -0.88 -11.35
N VAL A 367 12.72 -2.17 -11.37
CA VAL A 367 12.36 -2.92 -12.58
C VAL A 367 11.00 -3.57 -12.33
N GLU A 368 10.04 -3.37 -13.23
CA GLU A 368 8.73 -4.00 -13.13
C GLU A 368 8.83 -5.50 -13.42
N THR A 369 8.05 -6.30 -12.71
CA THR A 369 8.04 -7.77 -12.80
C THR A 369 6.63 -8.37 -12.87
N SER A 370 5.60 -7.52 -12.79
CA SER A 370 4.22 -7.77 -13.20
C SER A 370 3.46 -6.45 -13.18
N SER A 371 2.84 -6.05 -14.29
CA SER A 371 1.83 -4.98 -14.28
C SER A 371 0.53 -5.43 -13.58
N PRO A 372 -0.36 -4.48 -13.23
CA PRO A 372 -1.72 -4.77 -12.81
C PRO A 372 -2.63 -5.24 -13.96
N GLU A 373 -3.77 -5.80 -13.60
CA GLU A 373 -4.88 -6.11 -14.53
C GLU A 373 -5.32 -4.84 -15.30
N GLY A 374 -5.41 -4.94 -16.63
CA GLY A 374 -5.76 -3.83 -17.52
C GLY A 374 -4.63 -2.84 -17.80
N TYR A 375 -3.36 -3.19 -17.55
CA TYR A 375 -2.19 -2.36 -17.89
C TYR A 375 -1.09 -3.17 -18.55
N THR A 376 -0.52 -2.64 -19.63
CA THR A 376 0.57 -3.29 -20.37
C THR A 376 1.91 -3.11 -19.64
N GLU A 377 2.63 -4.22 -19.45
CA GLU A 377 3.86 -4.31 -18.66
C GLU A 377 5.03 -3.48 -19.20
N ASN A 378 5.60 -2.63 -18.34
CA ASN A 378 6.74 -1.76 -18.64
C ASN A 378 8.04 -2.24 -17.98
N LEU A 379 8.77 -3.12 -18.66
CA LEU A 379 10.00 -3.74 -18.15
C LEU A 379 11.26 -2.81 -18.18
N ASP A 380 11.15 -1.56 -18.63
CA ASP A 380 12.31 -0.65 -18.71
C ASP A 380 12.77 -0.21 -17.30
N PRO A 381 14.05 -0.42 -16.92
CA PRO A 381 14.53 -0.05 -15.59
C PRO A 381 14.46 1.46 -15.32
N ILE A 382 13.95 1.83 -14.15
CA ILE A 382 13.76 3.22 -13.71
C ILE A 382 14.89 3.58 -12.73
N PRO A 383 15.96 4.27 -13.19
CA PRO A 383 17.14 4.53 -12.37
C PRO A 383 16.93 5.69 -11.39
N PHE A 384 17.50 5.56 -10.19
CA PHE A 384 17.61 6.64 -9.22
C PHE A 384 18.93 6.54 -8.44
N LYS A 385 19.27 7.60 -7.69
CA LYS A 385 20.52 7.68 -6.93
C LYS A 385 20.29 8.17 -5.51
N ILE A 386 20.83 7.44 -4.54
CA ILE A 386 20.93 7.88 -3.15
C ILE A 386 22.28 8.58 -2.96
N TYR A 387 22.26 9.87 -2.65
CA TYR A 387 23.48 10.65 -2.42
C TYR A 387 24.01 10.45 -0.97
N PRO A 388 25.34 10.38 -0.75
CA PRO A 388 25.91 10.33 0.60
C PRO A 388 25.41 11.48 1.48
N GLY A 389 24.93 11.15 2.68
CA GLY A 389 24.41 12.15 3.64
C GLY A 389 23.02 12.72 3.31
N SER A 390 22.35 12.27 2.24
CA SER A 390 21.01 12.78 1.89
C SER A 390 19.92 12.15 2.74
N THR A 391 19.32 12.96 3.63
CA THR A 391 18.15 12.57 4.43
C THR A 391 16.81 12.77 3.71
N THR A 392 16.80 13.51 2.59
CA THR A 392 15.61 13.73 1.74
C THR A 392 15.21 12.45 1.01
N GLN A 393 13.93 12.08 1.08
CA GLN A 393 13.37 10.96 0.31
C GLN A 393 13.37 11.28 -1.21
N VAL A 394 14.11 10.50 -1.98
CA VAL A 394 14.11 10.57 -3.45
C VAL A 394 12.71 10.23 -3.98
N GLN A 395 12.23 10.95 -4.98
CA GLN A 395 10.96 10.65 -5.65
C GLN A 395 11.25 10.15 -7.06
N VAL A 396 10.63 9.04 -7.44
CA VAL A 396 10.61 8.48 -8.80
C VAL A 396 9.17 8.27 -9.25
N THR A 397 8.92 8.43 -10.54
CA THR A 397 7.62 8.19 -11.16
C THR A 397 7.77 7.07 -12.20
N ALA A 398 6.78 6.20 -12.26
CA ALA A 398 6.69 5.07 -13.17
C ALA A 398 5.33 5.10 -13.88
N GLN A 399 5.26 4.69 -15.14
CA GLN A 399 4.07 4.80 -15.98
C GLN A 399 3.80 3.50 -16.73
N ASP A 400 2.55 3.02 -16.72
CA ASP A 400 2.04 2.05 -17.70
C ASP A 400 0.95 2.69 -18.56
N THR A 401 0.82 2.20 -19.78
CA THR A 401 -0.35 2.47 -20.62
C THR A 401 -1.44 1.47 -20.29
N ARG A 402 -2.67 1.97 -20.11
CA ARG A 402 -3.85 1.15 -19.88
C ARG A 402 -4.21 0.35 -21.13
N GLU A 403 -4.58 -0.91 -20.94
CA GLU A 403 -5.14 -1.74 -22.00
C GLU A 403 -6.57 -1.27 -22.29
N VAL A 404 -6.80 -0.86 -23.54
CA VAL A 404 -8.12 -0.41 -24.00
C VAL A 404 -8.82 -1.61 -24.63
N GLU A 405 -9.85 -2.11 -23.95
CA GLU A 405 -10.81 -3.03 -24.58
C GLU A 405 -11.71 -2.21 -25.53
N ASP A 406 -11.69 -2.53 -26.82
CA ASP A 406 -12.52 -1.89 -27.83
C ASP A 406 -14.01 -2.33 -27.71
N GLU A 407 -14.71 -1.90 -26.64
CA GLU A 407 -16.16 -2.10 -26.49
C GLU A 407 -16.95 -1.51 -27.69
N ASP A 408 -16.44 -0.43 -28.29
CA ASP A 408 -16.97 0.24 -29.49
C ASP A 408 -16.69 -0.50 -30.82
N SER A 409 -16.44 -1.81 -30.82
CA SER A 409 -16.14 -2.62 -32.02
C SER A 409 -17.32 -3.44 -32.59
N THR A 410 -18.38 -3.63 -31.79
CA THR A 410 -19.55 -4.47 -32.13
C THR A 410 -20.86 -3.69 -32.23
N GLY A 411 -21.82 -4.22 -32.97
CA GLY A 411 -23.19 -3.70 -33.11
C GLY A 411 -24.23 -4.81 -32.98
N SER A 412 -25.46 -4.57 -33.43
CA SER A 412 -26.55 -5.57 -33.30
C SER A 412 -27.50 -5.59 -34.49
N LEU A 413 -28.18 -6.72 -34.68
CA LEU A 413 -29.25 -6.91 -35.66
C LEU A 413 -30.61 -7.08 -34.98
N MET A 414 -31.63 -6.41 -35.51
CA MET A 414 -33.05 -6.70 -35.28
C MET A 414 -33.72 -7.02 -36.62
N LEU A 415 -34.03 -8.29 -36.87
CA LEU A 415 -34.89 -8.73 -37.96
C LEU A 415 -36.35 -8.68 -37.53
N ILE A 416 -37.23 -8.22 -38.42
CA ILE A 416 -38.69 -8.32 -38.31
C ILE A 416 -39.20 -9.09 -39.52
N LYS A 417 -40.08 -10.07 -39.33
CA LYS A 417 -40.74 -10.86 -40.38
C LYS A 417 -42.25 -10.60 -40.33
N GLU A 418 -42.81 -10.19 -41.46
CA GLU A 418 -44.21 -9.80 -41.60
C GLU A 418 -44.86 -10.40 -42.85
N ASP A 419 -46.18 -10.49 -42.88
CA ASP A 419 -46.96 -10.80 -44.08
C ASP A 419 -46.72 -9.75 -45.17
N ALA A 420 -46.43 -10.20 -46.40
CA ALA A 420 -46.17 -9.35 -47.56
C ALA A 420 -47.34 -8.42 -47.94
N GLU A 421 -48.57 -8.79 -47.63
CA GLU A 421 -49.79 -8.00 -47.83
C GLU A 421 -50.27 -7.38 -46.50
N THR A 422 -50.58 -8.20 -45.49
CA THR A 422 -51.32 -7.76 -44.29
C THR A 422 -50.48 -7.08 -43.22
N LYS A 423 -49.14 -7.20 -43.28
CA LYS A 423 -48.18 -6.76 -42.25
C LYS A 423 -48.39 -7.39 -40.86
N ALA A 424 -49.11 -8.51 -40.78
CA ALA A 424 -49.15 -9.32 -39.56
C ALA A 424 -47.75 -9.91 -39.26
N PRO A 425 -47.27 -9.91 -38.01
CA PRO A 425 -45.98 -10.51 -37.66
C PRO A 425 -46.01 -12.03 -37.81
N LEU A 426 -44.95 -12.62 -38.35
CA LEU A 426 -44.87 -14.06 -38.64
C LEU A 426 -43.89 -14.80 -37.70
N PRO A 427 -44.38 -15.56 -36.71
CA PRO A 427 -43.54 -16.43 -35.88
C PRO A 427 -43.10 -17.68 -36.65
N GLY A 428 -41.97 -18.28 -36.25
CA GLY A 428 -41.52 -19.57 -36.76
C GLY A 428 -40.72 -19.55 -38.07
N ALA A 429 -40.39 -18.38 -38.64
CA ALA A 429 -39.42 -18.28 -39.73
C ALA A 429 -38.00 -18.59 -39.20
N VAL A 430 -37.28 -19.50 -39.85
CA VAL A 430 -35.96 -19.99 -39.41
C VAL A 430 -34.86 -19.44 -40.32
N TYR A 431 -33.83 -18.84 -39.75
CA TYR A 431 -32.75 -18.15 -40.45
C TYR A 431 -31.35 -18.68 -40.10
N THR A 432 -30.41 -18.46 -41.02
CA THR A 432 -28.97 -18.59 -40.81
C THR A 432 -28.28 -17.26 -41.12
N LEU A 433 -27.33 -16.85 -40.28
CA LEU A 433 -26.48 -15.68 -40.47
C LEU A 433 -25.08 -16.10 -40.95
N LEU A 434 -24.63 -15.57 -42.08
CA LEU A 434 -23.30 -15.77 -42.63
C LEU A 434 -22.48 -14.47 -42.56
N ASP A 435 -21.18 -14.57 -42.31
CA ASP A 435 -20.24 -13.44 -42.40
C ASP A 435 -19.89 -13.10 -43.87
N ALA A 436 -19.11 -12.03 -44.07
CA ALA A 436 -18.65 -11.57 -45.39
C ALA A 436 -17.83 -12.62 -46.18
N SER A 437 -17.28 -13.65 -45.52
CA SER A 437 -16.58 -14.76 -46.16
C SER A 437 -17.51 -15.92 -46.57
N GLY A 438 -18.77 -15.90 -46.12
CA GLY A 438 -19.74 -16.97 -46.30
C GLY A 438 -19.66 -18.08 -45.25
N LYS A 439 -18.86 -17.89 -44.18
CA LYS A 439 -18.83 -18.79 -43.02
C LYS A 439 -20.02 -18.49 -42.11
N THR A 440 -20.59 -19.52 -41.48
CA THR A 440 -21.71 -19.34 -40.57
C THR A 440 -21.30 -18.67 -39.26
N VAL A 441 -22.16 -17.76 -38.79
CA VAL A 441 -22.05 -17.00 -37.54
C VAL A 441 -23.08 -17.52 -36.53
N THR A 442 -24.32 -17.77 -36.97
CA THR A 442 -25.34 -18.48 -36.18
C THR A 442 -26.34 -19.21 -37.09
N GLU A 443 -26.84 -20.35 -36.62
CA GLU A 443 -27.76 -21.26 -37.32
C GLU A 443 -29.11 -21.39 -36.58
N ASP A 444 -30.15 -21.73 -37.34
CA ASP A 444 -31.52 -22.01 -36.88
C ASP A 444 -32.17 -20.97 -35.95
N VAL A 445 -31.75 -19.70 -36.04
CA VAL A 445 -32.37 -18.60 -35.30
C VAL A 445 -33.77 -18.35 -35.82
N THR A 446 -34.77 -18.41 -34.93
CA THR A 446 -36.19 -18.50 -35.29
C THR A 446 -36.97 -17.26 -34.84
N THR A 447 -37.90 -16.74 -35.65
CA THR A 447 -38.70 -15.57 -35.28
C THR A 447 -39.65 -15.86 -34.12
N ASP A 448 -39.67 -14.94 -33.15
CA ASP A 448 -40.50 -15.02 -31.94
C ASP A 448 -42.01 -14.81 -32.23
N ALA A 449 -42.83 -14.86 -31.17
CA ALA A 449 -44.27 -14.60 -31.24
C ALA A 449 -44.66 -13.20 -31.76
N ASN A 450 -43.70 -12.27 -31.89
CA ASN A 450 -43.85 -10.93 -32.45
C ASN A 450 -43.19 -10.80 -33.84
N GLY A 451 -42.79 -11.91 -34.45
CA GLY A 451 -42.14 -11.97 -35.76
C GLY A 451 -40.67 -11.54 -35.76
N LYS A 452 -39.94 -11.60 -34.64
CA LYS A 452 -38.62 -10.95 -34.50
C LYS A 452 -37.48 -11.90 -34.16
N ILE A 453 -36.29 -11.52 -34.62
CA ILE A 453 -35.00 -12.07 -34.17
C ILE A 453 -34.12 -10.89 -33.76
N PHE A 454 -33.50 -10.96 -32.58
CA PHE A 454 -32.49 -10.01 -32.13
C PHE A 454 -31.17 -10.74 -31.90
N LEU A 455 -30.10 -10.24 -32.53
CA LEU A 455 -28.74 -10.75 -32.38
C LEU A 455 -27.85 -9.60 -31.89
N PRO A 456 -27.42 -9.60 -30.62
CA PRO A 456 -26.48 -8.61 -30.10
C PRO A 456 -25.04 -8.95 -30.50
N ASP A 457 -24.11 -8.06 -30.15
CA ASP A 457 -22.66 -8.30 -30.06
C ASP A 457 -22.01 -8.88 -31.35
N LEU A 458 -22.48 -8.43 -32.51
CA LEU A 458 -21.92 -8.77 -33.82
C LEU A 458 -20.75 -7.84 -34.16
N GLU A 459 -19.59 -8.40 -34.54
CA GLU A 459 -18.46 -7.63 -35.08
C GLU A 459 -18.92 -6.69 -36.22
N SER A 460 -18.36 -5.47 -36.29
CA SER A 460 -18.75 -4.55 -37.36
C SER A 460 -18.30 -5.03 -38.76
N GLY A 461 -19.23 -4.97 -39.73
CA GLY A 461 -19.00 -5.49 -41.08
C GLY A 461 -20.27 -5.97 -41.80
N SER A 462 -20.08 -6.56 -42.97
CA SER A 462 -21.17 -7.05 -43.83
C SER A 462 -21.54 -8.50 -43.53
N TYR A 463 -22.84 -8.78 -43.44
CA TYR A 463 -23.39 -10.12 -43.21
C TYR A 463 -24.48 -10.47 -44.24
N THR A 464 -24.81 -11.76 -44.34
CA THR A 464 -25.92 -12.26 -45.16
C THR A 464 -26.83 -13.17 -44.35
N LEU A 465 -28.11 -12.85 -44.27
CA LEU A 465 -29.15 -13.75 -43.76
C LEU A 465 -29.72 -14.59 -44.91
N VAL A 466 -29.96 -15.86 -44.63
CA VAL A 466 -30.62 -16.80 -45.54
C VAL A 466 -31.72 -17.51 -44.77
N GLU A 467 -32.95 -17.47 -45.29
CA GLU A 467 -34.05 -18.23 -44.69
C GLU A 467 -33.92 -19.72 -45.03
N LYS A 468 -34.23 -20.56 -44.05
CA LYS A 468 -34.15 -22.02 -44.11
C LYS A 468 -35.53 -22.68 -44.12
N THR A 469 -36.48 -22.10 -43.40
CA THR A 469 -37.84 -22.61 -43.26
C THR A 469 -38.79 -21.43 -43.07
N ALA A 470 -39.82 -21.35 -43.90
CA ALA A 470 -40.86 -20.33 -43.79
C ALA A 470 -41.81 -20.63 -42.59
N PRO A 471 -42.54 -19.61 -42.10
CA PRO A 471 -43.70 -19.80 -41.23
C PRO A 471 -44.73 -20.77 -41.82
N GLU A 472 -45.50 -21.44 -40.96
CA GLU A 472 -46.53 -22.38 -41.40
C GLU A 472 -47.59 -21.67 -42.28
N GLY A 473 -47.78 -22.18 -43.50
CA GLY A 473 -48.70 -21.61 -44.48
C GLY A 473 -48.11 -20.54 -45.41
N TYR A 474 -46.80 -20.29 -45.37
CA TYR A 474 -46.12 -19.27 -46.20
C TYR A 474 -45.13 -19.85 -47.22
N GLU A 475 -44.86 -19.09 -48.29
CA GLU A 475 -43.86 -19.39 -49.32
C GLU A 475 -42.45 -19.00 -48.83
N LEU A 476 -41.48 -19.92 -48.93
CA LEU A 476 -40.09 -19.71 -48.51
C LEU A 476 -39.32 -18.79 -49.48
N ASP A 477 -39.02 -17.56 -49.06
CA ASP A 477 -38.12 -16.67 -49.80
C ASP A 477 -36.64 -17.02 -49.52
N THR A 478 -36.04 -17.77 -50.44
CA THR A 478 -34.61 -18.11 -50.39
C THR A 478 -33.67 -16.96 -50.81
N THR A 479 -34.19 -15.76 -51.08
CA THR A 479 -33.40 -14.58 -51.46
C THR A 479 -32.45 -14.14 -50.33
N PRO A 480 -31.13 -14.13 -50.52
CA PRO A 480 -30.20 -13.76 -49.45
C PRO A 480 -30.27 -12.27 -49.12
N ILE A 481 -30.62 -11.97 -47.87
CA ILE A 481 -30.72 -10.61 -47.33
C ILE A 481 -29.33 -10.15 -46.90
N LYS A 482 -28.84 -9.04 -47.47
CA LYS A 482 -27.56 -8.44 -47.07
C LYS A 482 -27.77 -7.26 -46.13
N ILE A 483 -26.95 -7.19 -45.09
CA ILE A 483 -26.94 -6.16 -44.07
C ILE A 483 -25.50 -5.76 -43.73
N ASP A 484 -25.33 -4.55 -43.21
CA ASP A 484 -24.10 -4.09 -42.61
C ASP A 484 -24.36 -3.76 -41.12
N ILE A 485 -23.39 -4.09 -40.26
CA ILE A 485 -23.41 -3.80 -38.82
C ILE A 485 -22.42 -2.67 -38.54
N THR A 486 -22.93 -1.53 -38.10
CA THR A 486 -22.14 -0.41 -37.54
C THR A 486 -21.88 -0.68 -36.04
N PRO A 487 -20.71 -0.34 -35.48
CA PRO A 487 -20.53 -0.42 -34.04
C PRO A 487 -21.49 0.50 -33.28
N GLY A 488 -21.96 0.05 -32.11
CA GLY A 488 -22.88 0.78 -31.24
C GLY A 488 -24.32 0.94 -31.78
N GLU A 489 -24.62 0.51 -33.01
CA GLU A 489 -25.95 0.65 -33.63
C GLU A 489 -26.74 -0.67 -33.65
N VAL A 490 -28.07 -0.55 -33.70
CA VAL A 490 -28.99 -1.67 -33.95
C VAL A 490 -29.52 -1.57 -35.39
N THR A 491 -28.85 -2.26 -36.32
CA THR A 491 -29.32 -2.43 -37.70
C THR A 491 -30.68 -3.12 -37.70
N LYS A 492 -31.65 -2.56 -38.42
CA LYS A 492 -33.03 -3.06 -38.50
C LYS A 492 -33.38 -3.45 -39.93
N PHE A 493 -33.94 -4.64 -40.10
CA PHE A 493 -34.40 -5.13 -41.39
C PHE A 493 -35.80 -5.74 -41.28
N THR A 494 -36.65 -5.50 -42.28
CA THR A 494 -37.97 -6.16 -42.40
C THR A 494 -37.99 -7.06 -43.63
N ALA A 495 -38.18 -8.36 -43.41
CA ALA A 495 -38.40 -9.36 -44.46
C ALA A 495 -39.89 -9.75 -44.51
N THR A 496 -40.38 -10.26 -45.64
CA THR A 496 -41.81 -10.60 -45.78
C THR A 496 -42.11 -11.77 -46.69
N ASP A 497 -43.02 -12.65 -46.27
CA ASP A 497 -43.48 -13.79 -47.08
C ASP A 497 -44.92 -13.59 -47.58
N LYS A 498 -45.26 -14.33 -48.64
CA LYS A 498 -46.63 -14.47 -49.12
C LYS A 498 -47.24 -15.75 -48.58
N VAL A 499 -48.55 -15.72 -48.33
CA VAL A 499 -49.33 -16.94 -48.03
C VAL A 499 -49.21 -17.92 -49.21
N ALA A 500 -48.90 -19.18 -48.92
CA ALA A 500 -48.79 -20.23 -49.92
C ALA A 500 -50.17 -20.55 -50.53
N ILE A 501 -50.30 -20.44 -51.84
CA ILE A 501 -51.54 -20.77 -52.55
C ILE A 501 -51.68 -22.29 -52.63
N VAL A 502 -52.68 -22.83 -51.93
CA VAL A 502 -53.06 -24.25 -52.02
C VAL A 502 -54.12 -24.41 -53.10
N ASP A 503 -53.74 -24.98 -54.25
CA ASP A 503 -54.70 -25.41 -55.28
C ASP A 503 -55.42 -26.69 -54.80
N PRO A 504 -56.76 -26.70 -54.68
CA PRO A 504 -57.51 -27.90 -54.27
C PRO A 504 -57.56 -28.98 -55.37
N GLY A 505 -57.20 -28.67 -56.61
CA GLY A 505 -57.31 -29.57 -57.76
C GLY A 505 -58.74 -29.82 -58.25
N THR A 506 -58.88 -30.42 -59.43
CA THR A 506 -60.17 -30.79 -60.03
C THR A 506 -60.36 -32.30 -60.11
N GLY A 507 -61.60 -32.77 -60.21
CA GLY A 507 -61.97 -34.16 -60.48
C GLY A 507 -62.88 -34.29 -61.70
N THR A 508 -63.22 -35.53 -62.06
CA THR A 508 -63.98 -35.82 -63.29
C THR A 508 -65.23 -36.66 -63.02
N LEU A 509 -66.21 -36.59 -63.92
CA LEU A 509 -67.48 -37.31 -63.84
C LEU A 509 -67.85 -37.93 -65.19
N ASN A 510 -67.98 -39.25 -65.23
CA ASN A 510 -68.47 -40.00 -66.38
C ASN A 510 -69.82 -40.64 -66.04
N LEU A 511 -70.87 -40.27 -66.77
CA LEU A 511 -72.19 -40.92 -66.71
C LEU A 511 -72.38 -41.83 -67.91
N VAL A 512 -72.84 -43.05 -67.66
CA VAL A 512 -73.29 -43.99 -68.70
C VAL A 512 -74.79 -44.22 -68.54
N LYS A 513 -75.56 -44.05 -69.62
CA LYS A 513 -77.02 -44.26 -69.66
C LYS A 513 -77.36 -45.60 -70.32
N VAL A 514 -78.18 -46.41 -69.66
CA VAL A 514 -78.55 -47.76 -70.13
C VAL A 514 -80.05 -48.07 -69.96
N ASP A 515 -80.51 -49.09 -70.68
CA ASP A 515 -81.84 -49.71 -70.55
C ASP A 515 -81.98 -50.42 -69.19
N SER A 516 -83.04 -50.11 -68.43
CA SER A 516 -83.25 -50.63 -67.06
C SER A 516 -83.52 -52.12 -67.00
N ASP A 517 -84.02 -52.71 -68.10
CA ASP A 517 -84.22 -54.15 -68.24
C ASP A 517 -83.00 -54.83 -68.90
N LYS A 518 -82.04 -54.06 -69.44
CA LYS A 518 -80.86 -54.53 -70.18
C LYS A 518 -79.64 -53.63 -69.95
N ASP A 519 -79.00 -53.76 -68.79
CA ASP A 519 -77.81 -53.00 -68.35
C ASP A 519 -76.62 -52.89 -69.34
N THR A 520 -76.59 -53.68 -70.42
CA THR A 520 -75.56 -53.61 -71.48
C THR A 520 -76.00 -52.83 -72.73
N THR A 521 -77.25 -52.39 -72.81
CA THR A 521 -77.81 -51.62 -73.92
C THR A 521 -77.74 -50.14 -73.55
N THR A 522 -76.77 -49.43 -74.12
CA THR A 522 -76.57 -47.99 -73.88
C THR A 522 -77.57 -47.14 -74.66
N LEU A 523 -77.98 -46.02 -74.07
CA LEU A 523 -79.03 -45.15 -74.61
C LEU A 523 -78.46 -43.77 -75.02
N PRO A 524 -78.34 -43.46 -76.31
CA PRO A 524 -77.96 -42.13 -76.78
C PRO A 524 -79.13 -41.14 -76.68
N GLY A 525 -78.84 -39.83 -76.65
CA GLY A 525 -79.86 -38.77 -76.70
C GLY A 525 -80.57 -38.39 -75.39
N ALA A 526 -80.28 -39.01 -74.25
CA ALA A 526 -80.70 -38.50 -72.94
C ALA A 526 -80.07 -37.12 -72.67
N VAL A 527 -80.83 -36.19 -72.09
CA VAL A 527 -80.38 -34.81 -71.80
C VAL A 527 -80.46 -34.52 -70.31
N TYR A 528 -79.36 -34.02 -69.74
CA TYR A 528 -79.19 -33.77 -68.30
C TYR A 528 -78.85 -32.32 -67.96
N THR A 529 -79.32 -31.88 -66.78
CA THR A 529 -78.81 -30.70 -66.08
C THR A 529 -77.96 -31.14 -64.89
N LEU A 530 -76.72 -30.63 -64.77
CA LEU A 530 -75.87 -30.77 -63.59
C LEU A 530 -76.03 -29.57 -62.66
N LYS A 531 -76.27 -29.84 -61.38
CA LYS A 531 -76.37 -28.83 -60.30
C LYS A 531 -75.35 -29.08 -59.20
N ASP A 532 -74.97 -28.04 -58.47
CA ASP A 532 -74.17 -28.13 -57.24
C ASP A 532 -75.03 -28.46 -56.00
N SER A 533 -74.42 -28.48 -54.81
CA SER A 533 -75.09 -28.74 -53.53
C SER A 533 -76.16 -27.71 -53.17
N GLU A 534 -76.02 -26.47 -53.64
CA GLU A 534 -76.97 -25.37 -53.41
C GLU A 534 -78.11 -25.38 -54.44
N GLY A 535 -78.07 -26.31 -55.41
CA GLY A 535 -79.05 -26.45 -56.49
C GLY A 535 -78.83 -25.49 -57.67
N THR A 536 -77.72 -24.76 -57.70
CA THR A 536 -77.35 -23.88 -58.81
C THR A 536 -76.98 -24.71 -60.03
N VAL A 537 -77.40 -24.29 -61.23
CA VAL A 537 -77.05 -24.99 -62.48
C VAL A 537 -75.59 -24.72 -62.84
N VAL A 538 -74.80 -25.78 -62.92
CA VAL A 538 -73.35 -25.76 -63.21
C VAL A 538 -73.10 -25.99 -64.69
N LYS A 539 -73.81 -26.95 -65.30
CA LYS A 539 -73.85 -27.24 -66.75
C LYS A 539 -75.27 -27.71 -67.10
N ASP A 540 -75.81 -27.30 -68.24
CA ASP A 540 -77.16 -27.70 -68.71
C ASP A 540 -77.08 -28.26 -70.14
N ASP A 541 -78.16 -28.90 -70.60
CA ASP A 541 -78.30 -29.54 -71.92
C ASP A 541 -77.21 -30.58 -72.25
N LEU A 542 -76.67 -31.23 -71.20
CA LEU A 542 -75.66 -32.28 -71.32
C LEU A 542 -76.29 -33.52 -71.96
N THR A 543 -75.98 -33.76 -73.24
CA THR A 543 -76.59 -34.86 -74.00
C THR A 543 -75.65 -36.08 -74.05
N THR A 544 -76.16 -37.27 -73.78
CA THR A 544 -75.40 -38.54 -73.93
C THR A 544 -75.06 -38.83 -75.40
N ASP A 545 -73.80 -39.16 -75.68
CA ASP A 545 -73.27 -39.44 -77.02
C ASP A 545 -73.86 -40.72 -77.67
N GLU A 546 -73.40 -41.07 -78.87
CA GLU A 546 -73.81 -42.29 -79.59
C GLU A 546 -73.54 -43.61 -78.82
N LYS A 547 -72.77 -43.56 -77.72
CA LYS A 547 -72.49 -44.69 -76.82
C LYS A 547 -73.24 -44.59 -75.50
N GLY A 548 -74.12 -43.61 -75.34
CA GLY A 548 -74.86 -43.33 -74.11
C GLY A 548 -74.01 -42.67 -73.01
N ILE A 549 -72.94 -41.95 -73.35
CA ILE A 549 -71.97 -41.41 -72.37
C ILE A 549 -72.05 -39.88 -72.30
N ILE A 550 -71.99 -39.33 -71.08
CA ILE A 550 -71.62 -37.93 -70.79
C ILE A 550 -70.29 -37.96 -70.02
N ASP A 551 -69.29 -37.23 -70.50
CA ASP A 551 -67.99 -37.10 -69.84
C ASP A 551 -67.72 -35.64 -69.48
N LEU A 552 -67.44 -35.37 -68.20
CA LEU A 552 -67.21 -34.04 -67.66
C LEU A 552 -65.85 -33.97 -66.97
N GLN A 553 -64.97 -33.17 -67.55
CA GLN A 553 -63.70 -32.77 -66.96
C GLN A 553 -63.86 -31.48 -66.12
N ASP A 554 -62.84 -31.20 -65.31
CA ASP A 554 -62.64 -29.95 -64.57
C ASP A 554 -63.82 -29.55 -63.66
N LEU A 555 -64.31 -30.50 -62.86
CA LEU A 555 -65.24 -30.22 -61.77
C LEU A 555 -64.46 -29.97 -60.47
N ALA A 556 -64.93 -29.02 -59.65
CA ALA A 556 -64.35 -28.80 -58.33
C ALA A 556 -64.71 -29.97 -57.39
N PRO A 557 -63.91 -30.24 -56.34
CA PRO A 557 -64.25 -31.26 -55.35
C PRO A 557 -65.51 -30.84 -54.58
N GLY A 558 -66.52 -31.70 -54.54
CA GLY A 558 -67.84 -31.34 -54.02
C GLY A 558 -68.94 -32.32 -54.42
N THR A 559 -70.15 -32.09 -53.91
CA THR A 559 -71.32 -32.91 -54.23
C THR A 559 -72.20 -32.21 -55.25
N TYR A 560 -72.56 -32.94 -56.31
CA TYR A 560 -73.36 -32.48 -57.43
C TYR A 560 -74.58 -33.38 -57.61
N THR A 561 -75.60 -32.87 -58.31
CA THR A 561 -76.80 -33.63 -58.65
C THR A 561 -77.13 -33.49 -60.13
N LEU A 562 -77.22 -34.62 -60.83
CA LEU A 562 -77.71 -34.75 -62.19
C LEU A 562 -79.23 -34.92 -62.17
N VAL A 563 -79.95 -34.18 -63.00
CA VAL A 563 -81.40 -34.31 -63.20
C VAL A 563 -81.67 -34.50 -64.69
N GLU A 564 -82.41 -35.53 -65.06
CA GLU A 564 -82.78 -35.72 -66.46
C GLU A 564 -83.88 -34.74 -66.88
N LYS A 565 -83.72 -34.21 -68.09
CA LYS A 565 -84.52 -33.13 -68.69
C LYS A 565 -85.30 -33.64 -69.91
N ILE A 566 -84.72 -34.57 -70.66
CA ILE A 566 -85.33 -35.23 -71.83
C ILE A 566 -84.80 -36.68 -71.87
N ALA A 567 -85.69 -37.66 -72.02
CA ALA A 567 -85.34 -39.07 -72.15
C ALA A 567 -84.88 -39.41 -73.58
N PRO A 568 -84.15 -40.53 -73.78
CA PRO A 568 -83.94 -41.14 -75.09
C PRO A 568 -85.27 -41.46 -75.82
N GLU A 569 -85.24 -41.51 -77.16
CA GLU A 569 -86.44 -41.81 -77.95
C GLU A 569 -87.01 -43.20 -77.62
N GLY A 570 -88.26 -43.25 -77.12
CA GLY A 570 -88.94 -44.48 -76.72
C GLY A 570 -88.68 -44.94 -75.29
N TYR A 571 -88.23 -44.05 -74.40
CA TYR A 571 -87.97 -44.32 -72.97
C TYR A 571 -88.73 -43.37 -72.04
N GLU A 572 -89.10 -43.85 -70.86
CA GLU A 572 -89.76 -43.09 -69.79
C GLU A 572 -88.73 -42.20 -69.06
N LEU A 573 -88.99 -40.89 -68.97
CA LEU A 573 -88.12 -39.90 -68.31
C LEU A 573 -87.99 -40.14 -66.80
N ASP A 574 -86.79 -40.51 -66.33
CA ASP A 574 -86.53 -40.59 -64.89
C ASP A 574 -86.07 -39.24 -64.31
N THR A 575 -87.05 -38.49 -63.80
CA THR A 575 -86.79 -37.23 -63.07
C THR A 575 -86.13 -37.42 -61.69
N THR A 576 -85.84 -38.66 -61.27
CA THR A 576 -85.16 -38.94 -59.99
C THR A 576 -83.74 -38.36 -59.99
N PRO A 577 -83.42 -37.42 -59.07
CA PRO A 577 -82.11 -36.78 -59.07
C PRO A 577 -80.98 -37.74 -58.67
N ILE A 578 -79.91 -37.77 -59.47
CA ILE A 578 -78.74 -38.64 -59.27
C ILE A 578 -77.63 -37.82 -58.62
N THR A 579 -77.43 -37.98 -57.31
CA THR A 579 -76.37 -37.31 -56.55
C THR A 579 -75.04 -38.05 -56.66
N VAL A 580 -73.96 -37.31 -56.90
CA VAL A 580 -72.57 -37.80 -57.00
C VAL A 580 -71.62 -36.88 -56.24
N THR A 581 -70.52 -37.41 -55.73
CA THR A 581 -69.46 -36.63 -55.06
C THR A 581 -68.17 -36.76 -55.86
N ILE A 582 -67.56 -35.63 -56.18
CA ILE A 582 -66.29 -35.51 -56.91
C ILE A 582 -65.15 -35.29 -55.92
N THR A 583 -64.10 -36.11 -56.00
CA THR A 583 -62.84 -35.91 -55.27
C THR A 583 -61.80 -35.27 -56.18
N ALA A 584 -60.88 -34.49 -55.61
CA ALA A 584 -59.73 -33.96 -56.34
C ALA A 584 -58.87 -35.09 -56.93
N ASN A 585 -58.52 -34.97 -58.21
CA ASN A 585 -57.69 -35.90 -58.99
C ASN A 585 -58.28 -37.33 -59.15
N GLU A 586 -59.57 -37.55 -58.86
CA GLU A 586 -60.25 -38.84 -59.05
C GLU A 586 -61.32 -38.77 -60.16
N ALA A 587 -61.63 -39.95 -60.73
CA ALA A 587 -62.63 -40.12 -61.77
C ALA A 587 -63.90 -40.80 -61.24
N THR A 588 -64.98 -40.04 -61.13
CA THR A 588 -66.28 -40.49 -60.63
C THR A 588 -67.07 -41.14 -61.76
N ASN A 589 -67.53 -42.37 -61.58
CA ASN A 589 -68.28 -43.11 -62.60
C ASN A 589 -69.69 -43.41 -62.07
N VAL A 590 -70.73 -43.09 -62.86
CA VAL A 590 -72.13 -43.30 -62.49
C VAL A 590 -72.91 -43.94 -63.63
N THR A 591 -73.89 -44.78 -63.30
CA THR A 591 -74.79 -45.41 -64.28
C THR A 591 -76.22 -44.99 -64.01
N ALA A 592 -76.86 -44.40 -65.01
CA ALA A 592 -78.26 -44.00 -64.99
C ALA A 592 -79.08 -44.93 -65.90
N LYS A 593 -80.38 -45.12 -65.60
CA LYS A 593 -81.21 -46.15 -66.23
C LYS A 593 -82.61 -45.65 -66.56
N ASP A 594 -83.07 -45.86 -67.78
CA ASP A 594 -84.49 -45.68 -68.13
C ASP A 594 -85.16 -46.98 -68.50
N LYS A 595 -86.47 -47.00 -68.31
CA LYS A 595 -87.35 -48.04 -68.79
C LYS A 595 -87.90 -47.68 -70.18
N ALA A 596 -87.96 -48.65 -71.08
CA ALA A 596 -88.59 -48.45 -72.39
C ALA A 596 -90.10 -48.18 -72.25
N GLU A 597 -90.61 -47.19 -72.99
CA GLU A 597 -91.97 -46.66 -72.85
C GLU A 597 -93.04 -47.66 -73.32
N VAL A 598 -93.88 -48.12 -72.39
CA VAL A 598 -94.84 -49.21 -72.64
C VAL A 598 -96.20 -48.67 -73.10
N THR A 599 -96.32 -48.30 -74.38
CA THR A 599 -97.52 -47.67 -74.96
C THR A 599 -98.85 -48.44 -74.74
N PRO A 600 -99.82 -47.89 -73.97
CA PRO A 600 -101.16 -48.46 -73.80
C PRO A 600 -102.19 -47.84 -74.79
N PRO A 601 -103.36 -48.48 -75.00
CA PRO A 601 -104.39 -47.96 -75.90
C PRO A 601 -105.18 -46.76 -75.32
N VAL A 602 -105.55 -45.83 -76.21
CA VAL A 602 -106.17 -44.52 -75.92
C VAL A 602 -107.59 -44.59 -75.34
N THR A 603 -107.92 -43.73 -74.36
CA THR A 603 -109.30 -43.23 -74.13
C THR A 603 -109.32 -41.81 -73.51
N GLU A 604 -110.52 -41.24 -73.25
CA GLU A 604 -110.85 -39.79 -73.25
C GLU A 604 -111.25 -39.22 -71.83
N PRO A 605 -111.80 -37.99 -71.60
CA PRO A 605 -111.08 -36.97 -70.79
C PRO A 605 -111.84 -36.29 -69.61
N GLU A 606 -111.13 -35.38 -68.91
CA GLU A 606 -111.62 -34.24 -68.06
C GLU A 606 -112.45 -34.55 -66.76
N PRO A 607 -112.73 -33.58 -65.83
CA PRO A 607 -112.37 -32.13 -65.76
C PRO A 607 -111.77 -31.62 -64.39
N THR A 608 -111.61 -30.29 -64.28
CA THR A 608 -111.30 -29.33 -63.17
C THR A 608 -112.31 -29.30 -61.97
N PRO A 609 -112.25 -28.40 -60.91
CA PRO A 609 -111.33 -27.28 -60.52
C PRO A 609 -110.94 -27.13 -58.98
N GLU A 610 -110.07 -26.13 -58.64
CA GLU A 610 -109.99 -25.16 -57.48
C GLU A 610 -110.27 -25.56 -55.98
N PRO A 611 -110.00 -24.75 -54.88
CA PRO A 611 -109.63 -23.31 -54.75
C PRO A 611 -108.55 -22.90 -53.67
N GLN A 612 -108.46 -21.59 -53.34
CA GLN A 612 -107.64 -20.85 -52.33
C GLN A 612 -108.06 -21.05 -50.84
N PRO A 613 -107.31 -20.63 -49.77
CA PRO A 613 -107.17 -19.20 -49.33
C PRO A 613 -105.89 -18.76 -48.51
N GLU A 614 -105.87 -17.49 -48.09
CA GLU A 614 -104.90 -16.72 -47.22
C GLU A 614 -105.21 -16.85 -45.68
N PRO A 615 -104.44 -16.33 -44.65
CA PRO A 615 -103.93 -14.93 -44.48
C PRO A 615 -102.64 -14.68 -43.59
N GLY A 616 -102.33 -13.40 -43.22
CA GLY A 616 -101.23 -12.91 -42.32
C GLY A 616 -101.58 -12.79 -40.80
N PRO A 617 -101.04 -11.85 -39.96
CA PRO A 617 -100.22 -10.63 -40.19
C PRO A 617 -99.07 -10.30 -39.14
N GLU A 618 -98.54 -9.06 -39.12
CA GLU A 618 -97.70 -8.36 -38.08
C GLU A 618 -98.42 -8.14 -36.70
N PRO A 619 -97.85 -7.53 -35.59
CA PRO A 619 -96.66 -6.62 -35.41
C PRO A 619 -95.85 -6.78 -34.06
N GLY A 620 -95.07 -5.77 -33.61
CA GLY A 620 -95.04 -5.42 -32.16
C GLY A 620 -93.75 -4.92 -31.46
N VAL A 621 -93.52 -3.59 -31.45
CA VAL A 621 -92.48 -2.79 -30.72
C VAL A 621 -92.56 -2.83 -29.17
N THR A 622 -91.43 -2.72 -28.41
CA THR A 622 -91.24 -1.78 -27.24
C THR A 622 -89.89 -1.83 -26.46
N GLU A 623 -89.39 -0.66 -26.05
CA GLU A 623 -88.45 -0.35 -24.93
C GLU A 623 -89.24 -0.12 -23.59
N PRO A 624 -88.72 0.36 -22.42
CA PRO A 624 -87.37 0.83 -21.97
C PRO A 624 -86.85 0.08 -20.69
N VAL A 625 -85.99 0.52 -19.73
CA VAL A 625 -85.58 1.85 -19.17
C VAL A 625 -84.18 1.84 -18.48
N LYS A 626 -83.62 3.04 -18.29
CA LYS A 626 -82.49 3.46 -17.40
C LYS A 626 -82.90 3.47 -15.90
N PRO A 627 -82.08 3.86 -14.87
CA PRO A 627 -80.96 4.82 -14.82
C PRO A 627 -79.65 4.31 -14.15
N GLY A 628 -78.53 5.06 -14.10
CA GLY A 628 -78.28 6.44 -14.56
C GLY A 628 -76.81 6.89 -14.48
N GLU A 629 -76.57 8.18 -14.78
CA GLU A 629 -75.28 8.89 -14.87
C GLU A 629 -75.33 10.13 -13.92
N PRO A 630 -74.47 11.20 -13.98
CA PRO A 630 -73.23 11.45 -14.73
C PRO A 630 -72.08 12.09 -13.89
N GLY A 631 -70.98 12.53 -14.53
CA GLY A 631 -70.05 13.52 -13.95
C GLY A 631 -68.73 13.72 -14.70
N THR A 632 -68.48 14.94 -15.22
CA THR A 632 -67.23 15.35 -15.91
C THR A 632 -66.69 16.67 -15.34
N GLY A 633 -65.38 16.96 -15.46
CA GLY A 633 -64.80 18.28 -15.17
C GLY A 633 -63.35 18.25 -14.65
N GLY A 634 -62.69 19.40 -14.56
CA GLY A 634 -61.32 19.53 -14.02
C GLY A 634 -60.78 20.98 -13.93
N ILE A 635 -59.45 21.11 -13.95
CA ILE A 635 -58.57 22.33 -14.03
C ILE A 635 -58.39 23.22 -12.76
N LEU A 636 -57.12 23.65 -12.55
CA LEU A 636 -56.58 24.86 -11.86
C LEU A 636 -55.99 24.78 -10.41
N GLU A 637 -54.96 25.63 -10.20
CA GLU A 637 -54.13 25.94 -9.00
C GLU A 637 -54.83 27.04 -8.09
N PRO A 638 -54.26 27.71 -7.02
CA PRO A 638 -52.84 28.02 -6.69
C PRO A 638 -52.35 28.30 -5.21
N THR A 639 -51.04 28.63 -5.08
CA THR A 639 -50.32 29.56 -4.12
C THR A 639 -50.05 29.28 -2.61
N TYR A 640 -48.75 29.06 -2.27
CA TYR A 640 -47.77 29.96 -1.55
C TYR A 640 -48.18 30.91 -0.39
N PRO A 641 -47.33 31.16 0.66
CA PRO A 641 -45.97 31.80 0.58
C PRO A 641 -44.85 31.28 1.53
N SER A 642 -43.54 31.34 1.14
CA SER A 642 -42.44 32.30 1.49
C SER A 642 -41.96 32.27 2.96
N THR A 643 -40.66 32.32 3.34
CA THR A 643 -39.49 33.18 2.99
C THR A 643 -38.13 32.47 3.31
N SER A 644 -36.89 32.83 2.94
CA SER A 644 -36.18 33.64 1.91
C SER A 644 -34.67 33.69 2.29
N MET A 645 -33.73 33.57 1.35
CA MET A 645 -32.26 33.85 1.49
C MET A 645 -31.96 35.38 1.44
N PRO A 646 -30.70 35.96 1.46
CA PRO A 646 -29.29 35.45 1.47
C PRO A 646 -28.45 35.97 2.67
N GLY A 647 -27.10 35.95 2.78
CA GLY A 647 -25.98 35.44 1.96
C GLY A 647 -24.95 36.53 1.53
N SER A 648 -23.70 36.14 1.15
CA SER A 648 -22.59 37.00 0.64
C SER A 648 -21.87 37.91 1.70
N THR A 649 -20.62 38.41 1.62
CA THR A 649 -19.35 38.05 0.92
C THR A 649 -18.13 38.81 1.52
N ILE A 650 -16.93 38.23 1.41
CA ILE A 650 -15.57 38.83 1.16
C ILE A 650 -15.27 40.29 1.58
N LYS A 651 -14.19 40.50 2.37
CA LYS A 651 -13.00 41.39 2.11
C LYS A 651 -12.15 41.57 3.39
N GLU A 652 -10.88 41.99 3.41
CA GLU A 652 -9.70 41.97 2.50
C GLU A 652 -8.63 42.91 3.13
N SER A 653 -7.33 42.72 2.85
CA SER A 653 -6.22 43.65 3.18
C SER A 653 -5.81 43.76 4.68
N LEU A 654 -4.61 44.21 5.09
CA LEU A 654 -3.42 44.70 4.35
C LEU A 654 -2.12 44.43 5.17
N LYS A 655 -0.94 44.65 4.57
CA LYS A 655 0.40 44.23 5.07
C LYS A 655 1.21 45.33 5.78
N THR A 656 1.86 44.99 6.90
CA THR A 656 3.22 45.46 7.34
C THR A 656 3.37 46.99 7.61
N PRO A 657 4.55 47.55 8.01
CA PRO A 657 5.87 46.96 8.32
C PRO A 657 6.56 47.48 9.63
N SER A 658 7.81 47.01 9.87
CA SER A 658 8.99 47.81 10.29
C SER A 658 9.79 47.34 11.53
N LYS A 659 11.01 46.82 11.26
CA LYS A 659 12.27 46.92 12.05
C LYS A 659 12.29 46.40 13.51
N GLY A 660 13.12 45.38 13.75
CA GLY A 660 13.48 44.87 15.09
C GLY A 660 14.92 45.18 15.51
N LYS A 661 15.41 44.43 16.52
CA LYS A 661 16.83 44.31 16.93
C LYS A 661 17.11 42.90 17.42
N TYR A 662 18.33 42.41 17.19
CA TYR A 662 18.88 41.19 17.81
C TYR A 662 19.58 41.53 19.18
N PRO A 663 20.37 40.67 19.82
CA PRO A 663 19.88 39.84 20.93
C PRO A 663 20.72 39.95 22.21
N GLN A 664 20.25 39.43 23.36
CA GLN A 664 21.16 38.91 24.39
C GLN A 664 20.47 38.00 25.44
N THR A 665 20.94 36.75 25.48
CA THR A 665 21.31 35.95 26.67
C THR A 665 20.44 35.94 27.94
N GLY A 666 19.97 34.74 28.29
CA GLY A 666 20.57 34.05 29.44
C GLY A 666 20.22 34.50 30.86
N ASN A 667 18.92 34.66 31.17
CA ASN A 667 18.31 34.16 32.41
C ASN A 667 16.84 34.55 32.47
N THR A 668 15.93 33.57 32.37
CA THR A 668 14.57 33.74 32.90
C THR A 668 14.61 33.58 34.42
N GLU A 669 14.79 34.69 35.14
CA GLU A 669 14.38 34.74 36.55
C GLU A 669 12.94 34.21 36.64
N ASN A 670 12.68 33.30 37.57
CA ASN A 670 11.40 32.62 37.69
C ASN A 670 10.32 33.61 38.19
N THR A 671 9.79 34.38 37.26
CA THR A 671 8.87 35.50 37.54
C THR A 671 7.58 35.00 38.18
N ILE A 672 7.18 33.75 37.88
CA ILE A 672 6.07 33.06 38.51
C ILE A 672 6.35 32.86 40.01
N ALA A 673 7.54 32.39 40.41
CA ALA A 673 7.91 32.26 41.81
C ALA A 673 7.93 33.63 42.54
N THR A 674 8.48 34.68 41.92
CA THR A 674 8.50 36.04 42.49
C THR A 674 7.10 36.61 42.65
N ILE A 675 6.22 36.46 41.65
CA ILE A 675 4.81 36.89 41.70
C ILE A 675 4.03 36.10 42.75
N ILE A 676 4.22 34.78 42.84
CA ILE A 676 3.63 33.95 43.90
C ILE A 676 4.07 34.41 45.28
N GLY A 677 5.36 34.70 45.48
CA GLY A 677 5.89 35.23 46.75
C GLY A 677 5.21 36.55 47.17
N ILE A 678 5.05 37.48 46.22
CA ILE A 678 4.35 38.76 46.44
C ILE A 678 2.87 38.54 46.78
N ILE A 679 2.18 37.65 46.07
CA ILE A 679 0.77 37.31 46.33
C ILE A 679 0.60 36.64 47.70
N LEU A 680 1.49 35.71 48.07
CA LEU A 680 1.45 35.02 49.36
C LEU A 680 1.67 35.99 50.52
N ALA A 681 2.66 36.90 50.39
CA ALA A 681 2.90 37.96 51.36
C ALA A 681 1.68 38.90 51.50
N GLY A 682 1.07 39.31 50.38
CA GLY A 682 -0.16 40.09 50.37
C GLY A 682 -1.33 39.38 51.07
N PHE A 683 -1.50 38.08 50.83
CA PHE A 683 -2.55 37.28 51.46
C PHE A 683 -2.34 37.09 52.98
N ILE A 684 -1.09 36.92 53.42
CA ILE A 684 -0.72 36.87 54.85
C ILE A 684 -1.02 38.22 55.53
N VAL A 685 -0.64 39.35 54.92
CA VAL A 685 -0.97 40.69 55.43
C VAL A 685 -2.48 40.92 55.48
N PHE A 686 -3.22 40.49 54.45
CA PHE A 686 -4.69 40.57 54.42
C PHE A 686 -5.34 39.75 55.55
N MET A 687 -4.88 38.51 55.79
CA MET A 687 -5.36 37.71 56.91
C MET A 687 -4.99 38.30 58.28
N MET A 688 -3.80 38.89 58.43
CA MET A 688 -3.41 39.59 59.66
C MET A 688 -4.29 40.82 59.92
N TYR A 689 -4.61 41.60 58.89
CA TYR A 689 -5.51 42.76 58.98
C TYR A 689 -6.89 42.36 59.50
N PHE A 690 -7.54 41.36 58.87
CA PHE A 690 -8.84 40.85 59.32
C PHE A 690 -8.80 40.13 60.67
N ARG A 691 -7.66 39.56 61.07
CA ARG A 691 -7.48 38.97 62.42
C ARG A 691 -7.33 40.05 63.50
N LYS A 692 -6.74 41.22 63.18
CA LYS A 692 -6.60 42.36 64.09
C LYS A 692 -7.92 43.10 64.32
N HIS A 693 -8.73 43.28 63.27
CA HIS A 693 -10.03 43.98 63.34
C HIS A 693 -11.21 43.11 63.80
N ARG A 694 -10.95 41.98 64.49
CA ARG A 694 -11.98 41.06 65.01
C ARG A 694 -12.21 41.15 66.52
N LYS A 695 -11.78 42.26 67.15
CA LYS A 695 -11.99 42.62 68.56
C LYS A 695 -12.26 44.12 68.75
N VAL A 696 -13.35 44.61 68.15
CA VAL A 696 -14.26 45.64 68.69
C VAL A 696 -15.67 45.16 68.40
#